data_AF-A0A671UT28-F1
#
_entry.id   AF-A0A671UT28-F1
#
_cell.length_a   1.000
_cell.length_b   1.000
_cell.length_c   1.000
_cell.angle_alpha   90.00
_cell.angle_beta   90.00
_cell.angle_gamma   90.00
#
_symmetry.space_group_name_H-M   'P 1'
#
loop_
_entity.id
_entity.type
_entity.pdbx_description
1 polymer ?
#
loop_
_entity_poly.entity_id
_entity_poly.type
_entity_poly.pdbx_seq_one_letter_code
_entity_poly.pdbx_strand_id
1 'polypeptide(L)'
;MSVPDYLQCAEDHQTVLVVVQPVGIVPEDQFFKIYKRIASVSQVSIRDSQRLLYIRYRHHYLPENNEWGDFQTHRKVVGLISITTCGPAKEWPQTAERFHGQKEVYSSTLYDSRLLVFGLQGEIAEQQRTDVAFYPSFEDCSDVEKRVEDFVESIFIVLESKRLDRATDKSGDKIPLLCVPFEKKDFVGLDTDSRHYKKRCQGRMRKHVGDLCLQAGMLQDALVHYHMAVELLRGVNDFLWLGAALEGLCSASVIFHYPGGTAGKTAGRKPSISQPADAGKRHRPGAQEVLIDPGALTANGISADTSTEIGRAKNCLSPEDIIEKYKEAISYYGKYKNAGVIELEACVKAVRVLAIQKRAREASEFLQNAVYINLGQLSEEEKIQRYSILSELYELIGFHRKSAFFKRVAAMQCVAPTIPEPGWRACYKLLLETLPGYSLSLDPKDFSKGTHRGWAAVQMRLLHELVYASRRMGNPGLSVRHLSFLLQTMLDFLSDQEKKEVTQSLENYTSKCPGGMEVITLPDGLKLPPVPFTKLPIVRSVKLLNLPVSLRPHKVKGLLGQNMSTASPFIYSPIIMHNRGEERCKKIDFQWVQGDVCEVQLMVYNPMPYELRVENMGLLTSGVEFESLPAALSLPAESGLYPVTLVGVPRTAGNITVNGYHTSVFGVTSDCLLEGLAGVKSSGCLVEVIPSLPRLQLSTSLPRSAHTPQPMSKEELSSTVSVQLFNGETQQLTITLENIGSEQIETLELTSKIVNTKEKVFGEFLSWELEEASSHLPLKPGQAVTLAVSIKVKLDFSGQESLLQDLNDDGISVTGLPISSPLRQVLKPRSETKPVSSESGKAEYSHVKTLEAVLNFKYSGGPGKVEGYYRELSLGVHVDVEPSVFFTRVSTLPATSTRQCHLLLDIFNPTEHELTVSAKNNQDLVLHASECQRMAIQVDKFDFESLPQPDQETARFTNPKQLEEERQHAQGCQINSKLGICWSIPSLQRRGEASVEGVLNQLVLEHLQLAPLQWDVLVNGKPCDCDVIADCKVGDAVSLEVKLTNLSKNSVGPLALTVMPYQDFQNGVQNYDLEEAVTFIGSNTFYIDTVKPKESSVCVGALLFLYTGDFYLKIKFQDDSTGRELPLAWFTLPSVHIRSLDTPLQAGA
;
A
#
# COMPACT_ATOMS: atom_id res chain seq x y z
N MET A 1 -23.07 54.02 -37.45
CA MET A 1 -22.50 53.43 -36.24
C MET A 1 -22.21 51.99 -36.53
N SER A 2 -20.93 51.65 -36.58
CA SER A 2 -20.42 50.36 -37.07
C SER A 2 -20.08 49.40 -35.92
N VAL A 3 -19.61 49.92 -34.78
CA VAL A 3 -19.09 49.10 -33.68
C VAL A 3 -19.78 49.42 -32.34
N PRO A 4 -20.34 48.43 -31.63
CA PRO A 4 -20.90 48.62 -30.29
C PRO A 4 -19.82 48.81 -29.22
N ASP A 5 -20.04 49.76 -28.31
CA ASP A 5 -19.26 49.89 -27.07
C ASP A 5 -19.90 49.03 -25.98
N TYR A 6 -19.46 47.77 -25.92
CA TYR A 6 -19.87 46.79 -24.93
C TYR A 6 -19.59 47.19 -23.48
N LEU A 7 -18.73 48.18 -23.25
CA LEU A 7 -18.45 48.69 -21.91
C LEU A 7 -19.45 49.75 -21.47
N GLN A 8 -20.44 50.12 -22.29
CA GLN A 8 -21.41 51.12 -21.90
C GLN A 8 -22.27 50.75 -20.70
N CYS A 9 -22.39 51.68 -19.76
CA CYS A 9 -23.29 51.59 -18.62
C CYS A 9 -24.34 52.70 -18.62
N ALA A 10 -25.29 52.62 -17.69
CA ALA A 10 -26.25 53.70 -17.45
C ALA A 10 -25.56 55.01 -17.02
N GLU A 11 -24.49 54.92 -16.24
CA GLU A 11 -23.77 56.09 -15.72
C GLU A 11 -23.02 56.84 -16.82
N ASP A 12 -22.76 56.22 -17.98
CA ASP A 12 -22.15 56.95 -19.08
C ASP A 12 -23.02 58.14 -19.53
N HIS A 13 -24.35 58.06 -19.35
CA HIS A 13 -25.28 59.14 -19.69
C HIS A 13 -25.07 60.43 -18.87
N GLN A 14 -24.46 60.36 -17.68
CA GLN A 14 -24.08 61.55 -16.90
C GLN A 14 -22.64 62.03 -17.17
N THR A 15 -21.89 61.36 -18.06
CA THR A 15 -20.49 61.71 -18.34
C THR A 15 -20.35 62.64 -19.53
N VAL A 16 -19.35 63.52 -19.48
CA VAL A 16 -18.82 64.20 -20.66
C VAL A 16 -17.67 63.40 -21.28
N LEU A 17 -17.62 63.33 -22.61
CA LEU A 17 -16.61 62.56 -23.33
C LEU A 17 -15.42 63.45 -23.73
N VAL A 18 -14.23 63.06 -23.29
CA VAL A 18 -12.96 63.69 -23.65
C VAL A 18 -12.08 62.69 -24.40
N VAL A 19 -11.62 63.09 -25.58
CA VAL A 19 -10.68 62.29 -26.37
C VAL A 19 -9.25 62.70 -26.03
N VAL A 20 -8.37 61.72 -25.81
CA VAL A 20 -6.95 61.96 -25.50
C VAL A 20 -6.09 61.34 -26.60
N GLN A 21 -5.40 62.14 -27.40
CA GLN A 21 -4.67 61.65 -28.58
C GLN A 21 -3.19 62.06 -28.57
N PRO A 22 -2.29 61.20 -29.06
CA PRO A 22 -0.93 61.63 -29.34
C PRO A 22 -0.91 62.52 -30.59
N VAL A 23 -0.06 63.54 -30.59
CA VAL A 23 0.28 64.37 -31.76
C VAL A 23 1.76 64.19 -32.05
N GLY A 24 2.08 63.74 -33.27
CA GLY A 24 3.46 63.42 -33.64
C GLY A 24 3.94 62.09 -33.03
N ILE A 25 5.25 61.94 -32.84
CA ILE A 25 5.87 60.71 -32.33
C ILE A 25 5.94 60.80 -30.81
N VAL A 26 5.10 60.03 -30.13
CA VAL A 26 5.11 59.90 -28.66
C VAL A 26 5.35 58.43 -28.33
N PRO A 27 6.39 58.09 -27.53
CA PRO A 27 6.58 56.72 -27.05
C PRO A 27 5.32 56.21 -26.34
N GLU A 28 4.89 54.99 -26.66
CA GLU A 28 3.63 54.42 -26.18
C GLU A 28 3.56 54.30 -24.65
N ASP A 29 4.67 53.92 -24.03
CA ASP A 29 4.84 53.84 -22.58
C ASP A 29 4.63 55.21 -21.91
N GLN A 30 5.18 56.27 -22.51
CA GLN A 30 5.05 57.64 -22.01
C GLN A 30 3.64 58.21 -22.24
N PHE A 31 3.05 57.94 -23.41
CA PHE A 31 1.66 58.31 -23.69
C PHE A 31 0.72 57.71 -22.65
N PHE A 32 0.80 56.40 -22.41
CA PHE A 32 -0.08 55.74 -21.43
C PHE A 32 0.22 56.13 -19.98
N LYS A 33 1.46 56.51 -19.66
CA LYS A 33 1.81 57.10 -18.36
C LYS A 33 1.05 58.40 -18.11
N ILE A 34 1.05 59.32 -19.07
CA ILE A 34 0.31 60.59 -18.96
C ILE A 34 -1.20 60.39 -19.08
N TYR A 35 -1.65 59.52 -19.99
CA TYR A 35 -3.06 59.17 -20.12
C TYR A 35 -3.65 58.67 -18.80
N LYS A 36 -2.93 57.84 -18.03
CA LYS A 36 -3.36 57.39 -16.70
C LYS A 36 -3.51 58.54 -15.71
N ARG A 37 -2.62 59.54 -15.76
CA ARG A 37 -2.72 60.75 -14.92
C ARG A 37 -3.92 61.61 -15.30
N ILE A 38 -4.13 61.85 -16.60
CA ILE A 38 -5.34 62.54 -17.10
C ILE A 38 -6.61 61.79 -16.67
N ALA A 39 -6.65 60.47 -16.91
CA ALA A 39 -7.82 59.65 -16.60
C ALA A 39 -8.05 59.45 -15.09
N SER A 40 -7.10 59.83 -14.23
CA SER A 40 -7.29 59.85 -12.77
C SER A 40 -8.26 60.95 -12.33
N VAL A 41 -8.39 62.03 -13.12
CA VAL A 41 -9.36 63.11 -12.92
C VAL A 41 -10.71 62.72 -13.53
N SER A 42 -11.33 61.65 -13.02
CA SER A 42 -12.59 61.13 -13.58
C SER A 42 -13.85 61.87 -13.09
N GLN A 43 -13.70 62.74 -12.09
CA GLN A 43 -14.77 63.56 -11.54
C GLN A 43 -14.20 64.88 -11.01
N VAL A 44 -14.89 65.99 -11.23
CA VAL A 44 -14.49 67.31 -10.73
C VAL A 44 -15.68 67.95 -10.01
N SER A 45 -15.43 68.48 -8.81
CA SER A 45 -16.43 69.25 -8.08
C SER A 45 -16.44 70.68 -8.59
N ILE A 46 -17.59 71.12 -9.07
CA ILE A 46 -17.75 72.46 -9.62
C ILE A 46 -17.92 73.46 -8.47
N ARG A 47 -16.99 74.42 -8.42
CA ARG A 47 -17.00 75.53 -7.46
C ARG A 47 -18.37 76.22 -7.47
N ASP A 48 -18.85 76.64 -6.30
CA ASP A 48 -20.12 77.37 -6.10
C ASP A 48 -21.44 76.60 -6.30
N SER A 49 -21.45 75.36 -6.80
CA SER A 49 -22.70 74.63 -7.07
C SER A 49 -22.89 73.28 -6.36
N GLN A 50 -21.88 72.78 -5.63
CA GLN A 50 -21.84 71.43 -5.04
C GLN A 50 -22.13 70.28 -6.04
N ARG A 51 -22.10 70.56 -7.36
CA ARG A 51 -22.32 69.58 -8.42
C ARG A 51 -21.02 68.85 -8.76
N LEU A 52 -21.15 67.60 -9.18
CA LEU A 52 -20.04 66.80 -9.70
C LEU A 52 -20.20 66.66 -11.20
N LEU A 53 -19.15 67.00 -11.95
CA LEU A 53 -19.05 66.68 -13.36
C LEU A 53 -18.26 65.37 -13.52
N TYR A 54 -18.83 64.40 -14.22
CA TYR A 54 -18.18 63.11 -14.48
C TYR A 54 -17.57 63.08 -15.88
N ILE A 55 -16.35 62.55 -15.99
CA ILE A 55 -15.57 62.60 -17.22
C ILE A 55 -15.20 61.19 -17.67
N ARG A 56 -15.45 60.91 -18.95
CA ARG A 56 -15.05 59.69 -19.63
C ARG A 56 -13.95 60.02 -20.62
N TYR A 57 -12.74 59.52 -20.36
CA TYR A 57 -11.61 59.65 -21.27
C TYR A 57 -11.51 58.45 -22.22
N ARG A 58 -11.27 58.71 -23.50
CA ARG A 58 -11.01 57.69 -24.53
C ARG A 58 -9.78 58.07 -25.35
N HIS A 59 -8.80 57.17 -25.47
CA HIS A 59 -7.66 57.37 -26.36
C HIS A 59 -7.91 56.91 -27.81
N HIS A 60 -8.96 56.11 -28.01
CA HIS A 60 -9.44 55.70 -29.33
C HIS A 60 -10.96 55.89 -29.38
N TYR A 61 -11.43 56.74 -30.29
CA TYR A 61 -12.86 57.01 -30.47
C TYR A 61 -13.17 57.33 -31.94
N LEU A 62 -14.07 56.55 -32.54
CA LEU A 62 -14.43 56.68 -33.95
C LEU A 62 -15.28 57.94 -34.18
N PRO A 63 -14.94 58.81 -35.16
CA PRO A 63 -15.73 60.01 -35.47
C PRO A 63 -17.20 59.70 -35.82
N GLU A 64 -17.49 58.55 -36.43
CA GLU A 64 -18.86 58.10 -36.72
C GLU A 64 -19.75 58.01 -35.47
N ASN A 65 -19.17 57.72 -34.30
CA ASN A 65 -19.92 57.66 -33.04
C ASN A 65 -20.26 59.07 -32.52
N ASN A 66 -19.41 60.07 -32.82
CA ASN A 66 -19.64 61.46 -32.48
C ASN A 66 -20.85 62.05 -33.23
N GLU A 67 -21.14 61.57 -34.45
CA GLU A 67 -22.30 62.00 -35.24
C GLU A 67 -23.65 61.65 -34.59
N TRP A 68 -23.66 60.71 -33.64
CA TRP A 68 -24.83 60.36 -32.85
C TRP A 68 -24.97 61.21 -31.58
N GLY A 69 -24.07 62.17 -31.35
CA GLY A 69 -24.03 63.01 -30.16
C GLY A 69 -25.28 63.87 -29.93
N ASP A 70 -26.02 64.24 -30.99
CA ASP A 70 -27.28 64.98 -30.80
C ASP A 70 -28.42 64.06 -30.33
N PHE A 71 -28.33 62.76 -30.64
CA PHE A 71 -29.26 61.73 -30.20
C PHE A 71 -28.92 61.19 -28.81
N GLN A 72 -27.64 61.07 -28.47
CA GLN A 72 -27.13 60.66 -27.16
C GLN A 72 -25.91 61.52 -26.81
N THR A 73 -26.08 62.56 -25.98
CA THR A 73 -25.03 63.58 -25.74
C THR A 73 -23.77 63.05 -25.07
N HIS A 74 -23.85 61.93 -24.35
CA HIS A 74 -22.67 61.27 -23.77
C HIS A 74 -21.71 60.67 -24.82
N ARG A 75 -22.12 60.60 -26.10
CA ARG A 75 -21.23 60.27 -27.23
C ARG A 75 -20.54 61.48 -27.84
N LYS A 76 -20.97 62.69 -27.47
CA LYS A 76 -20.47 63.92 -28.04
C LYS A 76 -19.08 64.19 -27.48
N VAL A 77 -18.07 64.22 -28.36
CA VAL A 77 -16.71 64.63 -27.99
C VAL A 77 -16.75 66.13 -27.71
N VAL A 78 -16.75 66.48 -26.43
CA VAL A 78 -16.79 67.88 -25.96
C VAL A 78 -15.42 68.38 -25.52
N GLY A 79 -14.46 67.48 -25.31
CA GLY A 79 -13.08 67.85 -24.98
C GLY A 79 -12.05 67.08 -25.78
N LEU A 80 -10.93 67.74 -26.09
CA LEU A 80 -9.76 67.13 -26.72
C LEU A 80 -8.50 67.47 -25.92
N ILE A 81 -7.76 66.45 -25.47
CA ILE A 81 -6.43 66.63 -24.89
C ILE A 81 -5.42 65.95 -25.81
N SER A 82 -4.52 66.72 -26.38
CA SER A 82 -3.44 66.20 -27.22
C SER A 82 -2.13 66.14 -26.44
N ILE A 83 -1.39 65.05 -26.58
CA ILE A 83 -0.08 64.85 -25.94
C ILE A 83 0.99 64.82 -27.04
N THR A 84 2.07 65.58 -26.90
CA THR A 84 3.13 65.64 -27.92
C THR A 84 4.51 65.74 -27.30
N THR A 85 5.52 65.26 -28.04
CA THR A 85 6.92 65.57 -27.76
C THR A 85 7.40 66.59 -28.79
N CYS A 86 8.09 67.63 -28.33
CA CYS A 86 8.68 68.65 -29.20
C CYS A 86 9.99 69.10 -28.57
N GLY A 87 11.12 68.68 -29.13
CA GLY A 87 12.44 69.04 -28.61
C GLY A 87 12.95 70.39 -29.18
N PRO A 88 13.08 70.52 -30.51
CA PRO A 88 13.58 71.76 -31.12
C PRO A 88 12.46 72.79 -31.30
N ALA A 89 12.75 74.06 -30.96
CA ALA A 89 11.88 75.20 -31.23
C ALA A 89 11.45 75.34 -32.71
N LYS A 90 12.23 74.82 -33.65
CA LYS A 90 11.94 74.83 -35.10
C LYS A 90 10.76 73.92 -35.49
N GLU A 91 10.47 72.88 -34.70
CA GLU A 91 9.38 71.92 -34.98
C GLU A 91 8.03 72.40 -34.41
N TRP A 92 8.05 73.42 -33.55
CA TRP A 92 6.85 73.94 -32.89
C TRP A 92 5.72 74.36 -33.86
N PRO A 93 5.98 75.10 -34.95
CA PRO A 93 4.91 75.47 -35.89
C PRO A 93 4.20 74.26 -36.50
N GLN A 94 4.95 73.21 -36.84
CA GLN A 94 4.39 71.98 -37.41
C GLN A 94 3.57 71.20 -36.37
N THR A 95 4.03 71.14 -35.12
CA THR A 95 3.30 70.50 -34.02
C THR A 95 2.00 71.25 -33.70
N ALA A 96 2.04 72.58 -33.70
CA ALA A 96 0.85 73.42 -33.51
C ALA A 96 -0.17 73.24 -34.64
N GLU A 97 0.27 73.15 -35.90
CA GLU A 97 -0.59 72.87 -37.06
C GLU A 97 -1.24 71.47 -36.96
N ARG A 98 -0.47 70.44 -36.58
CA ARG A 98 -1.02 69.08 -36.37
C ARG A 98 -2.07 69.04 -35.26
N PHE A 99 -1.87 69.79 -34.18
CA PHE A 99 -2.88 69.93 -33.13
C PHE A 99 -4.15 70.62 -33.65
N HIS A 100 -4.01 71.66 -34.47
CA HIS A 100 -5.15 72.31 -35.11
C HIS A 100 -5.94 71.33 -36.00
N GLY A 101 -5.25 70.52 -36.81
CA GLY A 101 -5.89 69.48 -37.62
C GLY A 101 -6.66 68.44 -36.79
N GLN A 102 -6.19 68.08 -35.59
CA GLN A 102 -6.96 67.21 -34.68
C GLN A 102 -8.20 67.90 -34.11
N LYS A 103 -8.14 69.21 -33.82
CA LYS A 103 -9.33 69.97 -33.38
C LYS A 103 -10.42 69.99 -34.45
N GLU A 104 -10.03 70.13 -35.72
CA GLU A 104 -10.98 70.21 -36.85
C GLU A 104 -11.88 68.97 -36.95
N VAL A 105 -11.33 67.77 -36.66
CA VAL A 105 -12.08 66.49 -36.67
C VAL A 105 -13.33 66.53 -35.78
N TYR A 106 -13.26 67.23 -34.64
CA TYR A 106 -14.35 67.30 -33.66
C TYR A 106 -14.96 68.72 -33.53
N SER A 107 -14.62 69.64 -34.43
CA SER A 107 -14.97 71.07 -34.35
C SER A 107 -16.47 71.35 -34.17
N SER A 108 -17.35 70.50 -34.71
CA SER A 108 -18.80 70.65 -34.58
C SER A 108 -19.36 70.38 -33.18
N THR A 109 -18.56 69.74 -32.32
CA THR A 109 -19.01 69.27 -31.00
C THR A 109 -18.12 69.71 -29.84
N LEU A 110 -16.88 70.11 -30.13
CA LEU A 110 -15.85 70.46 -29.16
C LEU A 110 -16.18 71.73 -28.38
N TYR A 111 -16.06 71.69 -27.05
CA TYR A 111 -16.25 72.82 -26.15
C TYR A 111 -14.92 73.46 -25.77
N ASP A 112 -13.90 72.63 -25.50
CA ASP A 112 -12.54 73.11 -25.24
C ASP A 112 -11.49 72.08 -25.70
N SER A 113 -10.24 72.53 -25.84
CA SER A 113 -9.09 71.68 -26.18
C SER A 113 -7.80 72.12 -25.46
N ARG A 114 -6.93 71.16 -25.16
CA ARG A 114 -5.62 71.39 -24.54
C ARG A 114 -4.52 70.58 -25.24
N LEU A 115 -3.34 71.16 -25.39
CA LEU A 115 -2.13 70.49 -25.87
C LEU A 115 -1.11 70.43 -24.74
N LEU A 116 -0.68 69.22 -24.37
CA LEU A 116 0.41 68.98 -23.42
C LEU A 116 1.69 68.68 -24.20
N VAL A 117 2.68 69.55 -24.09
CA VAL A 117 3.93 69.53 -24.86
C VAL A 117 5.08 69.17 -23.93
N PHE A 118 5.80 68.09 -24.26
CA PHE A 118 6.93 67.61 -23.47
C PHE A 118 8.26 67.82 -24.22
N GLY A 119 9.26 68.37 -23.52
CA GLY A 119 10.64 68.51 -24.02
C GLY A 119 11.01 69.88 -24.60
N LEU A 120 10.05 70.79 -24.78
CA LEU A 120 10.30 72.12 -25.35
C LEU A 120 10.70 73.12 -24.25
N GLN A 121 11.82 73.80 -24.42
CA GLN A 121 12.36 74.80 -23.49
C GLN A 121 12.75 76.10 -24.22
N GLY A 122 12.83 77.22 -23.50
CA GLY A 122 13.19 78.55 -24.05
C GLY A 122 11.99 79.46 -24.30
N GLU A 123 12.19 80.56 -25.03
CA GLU A 123 11.21 81.66 -25.18
C GLU A 123 9.81 81.21 -25.64
N ILE A 124 9.72 80.17 -26.48
CA ILE A 124 8.42 79.64 -26.95
C ILE A 124 7.63 79.00 -25.81
N ALA A 125 8.31 78.30 -24.89
CA ALA A 125 7.67 77.64 -23.75
C ALA A 125 7.28 78.63 -22.63
N GLU A 126 7.91 79.80 -22.58
CA GLU A 126 7.61 80.87 -21.62
C GLU A 126 6.39 81.73 -22.03
N GLN A 127 5.96 81.64 -23.29
CA GLN A 127 4.74 82.30 -23.76
C GLN A 127 3.50 81.71 -23.08
N GLN A 128 2.76 82.54 -22.35
CA GLN A 128 1.48 82.13 -21.79
C GLN A 128 0.46 81.85 -22.90
N ARG A 129 -0.03 80.61 -22.95
CA ARG A 129 -1.08 80.16 -23.87
C ARG A 129 -2.14 79.42 -23.06
N THR A 130 -3.40 79.72 -23.30
CA THR A 130 -4.51 79.12 -22.54
C THR A 130 -4.79 77.68 -22.96
N ASP A 131 -4.51 77.32 -24.21
CA ASP A 131 -4.77 75.99 -24.77
C ASP A 131 -3.52 75.09 -24.85
N VAL A 132 -2.36 75.54 -24.35
CA VAL A 132 -1.10 74.79 -24.40
C VAL A 132 -0.41 74.78 -23.03
N ALA A 133 0.07 73.61 -22.62
CA ALA A 133 0.89 73.41 -21.43
C ALA A 133 2.26 72.84 -21.83
N PHE A 134 3.34 73.52 -21.45
CA PHE A 134 4.70 73.05 -21.69
C PHE A 134 5.28 72.40 -20.43
N TYR A 135 5.94 71.26 -20.62
CA TYR A 135 6.63 70.50 -19.58
C TYR A 135 8.07 70.19 -20.01
N PRO A 136 9.07 70.33 -19.11
CA PRO A 136 10.45 69.98 -19.41
C PRO A 136 10.63 68.50 -19.81
N SER A 137 9.88 67.58 -19.18
CA SER A 137 9.92 66.15 -19.48
C SER A 137 8.66 65.42 -18.98
N PHE A 138 8.49 64.15 -19.33
CA PHE A 138 7.39 63.31 -18.82
C PHE A 138 7.48 63.01 -17.31
N GLU A 139 8.65 63.20 -16.69
CA GLU A 139 8.83 63.08 -15.24
C GLU A 139 8.53 64.40 -14.51
N ASP A 140 8.79 65.54 -15.16
CA ASP A 140 8.64 66.87 -14.59
C ASP A 140 7.35 67.54 -15.05
N CYS A 141 6.23 67.03 -14.54
CA CYS A 141 4.89 67.49 -14.90
C CYS A 141 3.90 67.35 -13.74
N SER A 142 4.24 67.88 -12.56
CA SER A 142 3.49 67.68 -11.31
C SER A 142 2.08 68.30 -11.28
N ASP A 143 1.82 69.31 -12.09
CA ASP A 143 0.54 70.06 -12.17
C ASP A 143 -0.41 69.55 -13.27
N VAL A 144 -0.12 68.44 -13.94
CA VAL A 144 -0.96 67.88 -15.02
C VAL A 144 -2.40 67.66 -14.57
N GLU A 145 -2.63 67.04 -13.42
CA GLU A 145 -3.98 66.78 -12.89
C GLU A 145 -4.73 68.08 -12.65
N LYS A 146 -4.07 69.08 -12.07
CA LYS A 146 -4.66 70.41 -11.83
C LYS A 146 -5.03 71.11 -13.15
N ARG A 147 -4.18 71.04 -14.18
CA ARG A 147 -4.51 71.59 -15.50
C ARG A 147 -5.66 70.85 -16.18
N VAL A 148 -5.80 69.55 -15.91
CA VAL A 148 -6.96 68.76 -16.37
C VAL A 148 -8.23 69.18 -15.61
N GLU A 149 -8.16 69.45 -14.30
CA GLU A 149 -9.28 70.01 -13.52
C GLU A 149 -9.73 71.36 -14.09
N ASP A 150 -8.80 72.29 -14.33
CA ASP A 150 -9.10 73.60 -14.93
C ASP A 150 -9.74 73.48 -16.33
N PHE A 151 -9.29 72.50 -17.13
CA PHE A 151 -9.88 72.18 -18.43
C PHE A 151 -11.28 71.56 -18.32
N VAL A 152 -11.54 70.76 -17.29
CA VAL A 152 -12.87 70.21 -17.05
C VAL A 152 -13.84 71.31 -16.57
N GLU A 153 -13.36 72.25 -15.75
CA GLU A 153 -14.13 73.43 -15.34
C GLU A 153 -14.53 74.29 -16.55
N SER A 154 -13.65 74.50 -17.53
CA SER A 154 -14.00 75.24 -18.75
C SER A 154 -15.04 74.52 -19.61
N ILE A 155 -14.95 73.18 -19.73
CA ILE A 155 -16.00 72.36 -20.38
C ILE A 155 -17.34 72.56 -19.67
N PHE A 156 -17.34 72.57 -18.33
CA PHE A 156 -18.55 72.74 -17.54
C PHE A 156 -19.24 74.08 -17.82
N ILE A 157 -18.48 75.18 -17.92
CA ILE A 157 -19.04 76.52 -18.20
C ILE A 157 -19.79 76.52 -19.54
N VAL A 158 -19.18 75.94 -20.58
CA VAL A 158 -19.81 75.85 -21.91
C VAL A 158 -21.02 74.90 -21.89
N LEU A 159 -20.92 73.78 -21.18
CA LEU A 159 -22.04 72.83 -20.99
C LEU A 159 -23.24 73.53 -20.34
N GLU A 160 -23.02 74.27 -19.25
CA GLU A 160 -24.07 74.97 -18.51
C GLU A 160 -24.70 76.09 -19.36
N SER A 161 -23.90 76.86 -20.10
CA SER A 161 -24.40 77.87 -21.05
C SER A 161 -25.32 77.21 -22.09
N LYS A 162 -24.86 76.14 -22.75
CA LYS A 162 -25.66 75.44 -23.78
C LYS A 162 -26.93 74.82 -23.21
N ARG A 163 -26.89 74.34 -21.97
CA ARG A 163 -28.07 73.80 -21.28
C ARG A 163 -29.11 74.92 -21.04
N LEU A 164 -28.67 76.06 -20.51
CA LEU A 164 -29.54 77.21 -20.25
C LEU A 164 -30.16 77.77 -21.53
N ASP A 165 -29.37 77.92 -22.59
CA ASP A 165 -29.84 78.40 -23.90
C ASP A 165 -30.97 77.52 -24.45
N ARG A 166 -30.81 76.19 -24.36
CA ARG A 166 -31.79 75.22 -24.87
C ARG A 166 -32.99 75.01 -23.94
N ALA A 167 -32.83 75.21 -22.64
CA ALA A 167 -33.90 75.03 -21.65
C ALA A 167 -34.87 76.21 -21.60
N THR A 168 -34.37 77.43 -21.84
CA THR A 168 -35.10 78.69 -21.69
C THR A 168 -35.70 79.24 -22.99
N ASP A 169 -35.60 78.48 -24.08
CA ASP A 169 -36.01 78.90 -25.43
C ASP A 169 -37.52 79.24 -25.49
N LYS A 170 -37.80 80.51 -25.17
CA LYS A 170 -39.08 81.23 -25.27
C LYS A 170 -39.04 82.22 -26.44
N SER A 171 -37.94 82.22 -27.21
CA SER A 171 -37.78 83.08 -28.37
C SER A 171 -38.77 82.65 -29.45
N GLY A 172 -39.27 83.58 -30.25
CA GLY A 172 -40.20 83.28 -31.35
C GLY A 172 -39.58 82.46 -32.50
N ASP A 173 -38.38 81.87 -32.31
CA ASP A 173 -37.66 81.10 -33.30
C ASP A 173 -38.17 79.64 -33.40
N LYS A 174 -38.09 79.08 -34.60
CA LYS A 174 -38.47 77.68 -34.86
C LYS A 174 -37.44 76.76 -34.18
N ILE A 175 -37.87 75.98 -33.17
CA ILE A 175 -37.05 74.96 -32.50
C ILE A 175 -36.38 74.06 -33.56
N PRO A 176 -35.04 73.92 -33.57
CA PRO A 176 -34.34 73.12 -34.57
C PRO A 176 -34.64 71.63 -34.42
N LEU A 177 -34.84 70.95 -35.56
CA LEU A 177 -35.00 69.50 -35.58
C LEU A 177 -33.63 68.82 -35.40
N LEU A 178 -33.46 68.14 -34.27
CA LEU A 178 -32.32 67.24 -34.04
C LEU A 178 -32.56 65.93 -34.80
N CYS A 179 -31.53 65.41 -35.49
CA CYS A 179 -31.63 64.20 -36.32
C CYS A 179 -30.47 63.25 -36.05
N VAL A 180 -30.72 61.93 -36.14
CA VAL A 180 -29.62 60.96 -36.26
C VAL A 180 -29.05 60.96 -37.70
N PRO A 181 -27.83 60.42 -37.94
CA PRO A 181 -27.17 60.53 -39.24
C PRO A 181 -27.98 60.02 -40.44
N PHE A 182 -28.74 58.92 -40.27
CA PHE A 182 -29.52 58.33 -41.36
C PHE A 182 -30.88 59.02 -41.62
N GLU A 183 -31.43 59.77 -40.64
CA GLU A 183 -32.72 60.46 -40.76
C GLU A 183 -32.66 61.72 -41.64
N LYS A 184 -31.46 62.27 -41.89
CA LYS A 184 -31.29 63.55 -42.61
C LYS A 184 -31.95 63.56 -44.00
N LYS A 185 -32.06 62.40 -44.65
CA LYS A 185 -32.69 62.25 -45.97
C LYS A 185 -34.21 62.09 -45.91
N ASP A 186 -34.74 61.57 -44.80
CA ASP A 186 -36.16 61.23 -44.62
C ASP A 186 -37.03 62.47 -44.37
N PHE A 187 -36.42 63.62 -44.09
CA PHE A 187 -37.12 64.85 -43.72
C PHE A 187 -37.07 65.96 -44.77
N VAL A 188 -36.59 65.65 -45.99
CA VAL A 188 -36.61 66.59 -47.12
C VAL A 188 -38.06 66.74 -47.63
N GLY A 189 -38.58 67.98 -47.67
CA GLY A 189 -39.92 68.29 -48.20
C GLY A 189 -41.09 68.19 -47.20
N LEU A 190 -40.82 68.06 -45.89
CA LEU A 190 -41.84 68.07 -44.85
C LEU A 190 -42.40 69.47 -44.56
N ASP A 191 -43.70 69.52 -44.22
CA ASP A 191 -44.35 70.73 -43.70
C ASP A 191 -43.85 71.05 -42.28
N THR A 192 -42.90 71.99 -42.22
CA THR A 192 -42.29 72.49 -40.97
C THR A 192 -43.25 73.28 -40.09
N ASP A 193 -44.41 73.69 -40.60
CA ASP A 193 -45.40 74.46 -39.85
C ASP A 193 -46.50 73.61 -39.22
N SER A 194 -46.59 72.32 -39.61
CA SER A 194 -47.51 71.36 -39.03
C SER A 194 -47.35 71.20 -37.51
N ARG A 195 -48.48 71.04 -36.81
CA ARG A 195 -48.51 70.78 -35.35
C ARG A 195 -47.69 69.54 -34.98
N HIS A 196 -47.70 68.54 -35.84
CA HIS A 196 -46.98 67.28 -35.66
C HIS A 196 -45.46 67.49 -35.73
N TYR A 197 -44.95 68.27 -36.71
CA TYR A 197 -43.54 68.60 -36.82
C TYR A 197 -43.04 69.45 -35.64
N LYS A 198 -43.81 70.46 -35.23
CA LYS A 198 -43.48 71.31 -34.06
C LYS A 198 -43.41 70.50 -32.77
N LYS A 199 -44.38 69.60 -32.54
CA LYS A 199 -44.40 68.72 -31.37
C LYS A 199 -43.24 67.71 -31.38
N ARG A 200 -42.83 67.21 -32.56
CA ARG A 200 -41.61 66.40 -32.72
C ARG A 200 -40.34 67.16 -32.32
N CYS A 201 -40.14 68.35 -32.88
CA CYS A 201 -38.96 69.18 -32.56
C CYS A 201 -38.90 69.48 -31.06
N GLN A 202 -40.04 69.84 -30.46
CA GLN A 202 -40.14 70.07 -29.02
C GLN A 202 -39.79 68.81 -28.21
N GLY A 203 -40.32 67.64 -28.57
CA GLY A 203 -40.03 66.38 -27.89
C GLY A 203 -38.55 65.99 -27.95
N ARG A 204 -37.93 66.09 -29.13
CA ARG A 204 -36.49 65.82 -29.32
C ARG A 204 -35.63 66.80 -28.54
N MET A 205 -36.00 68.09 -28.54
CA MET A 205 -35.29 69.12 -27.76
C MET A 205 -35.40 68.86 -26.26
N ARG A 206 -36.59 68.52 -25.74
CA ARG A 206 -36.76 68.17 -24.31
C ARG A 206 -35.90 66.97 -23.92
N LYS A 207 -35.82 65.94 -24.75
CA LYS A 207 -34.93 64.80 -24.53
C LYS A 207 -33.47 65.27 -24.41
N HIS A 208 -33.02 66.09 -25.35
CA HIS A 208 -31.65 66.59 -25.39
C HIS A 208 -31.31 67.49 -24.19
N VAL A 209 -32.23 68.38 -23.78
CA VAL A 209 -32.07 69.17 -22.55
C VAL A 209 -31.98 68.25 -21.33
N GLY A 210 -32.77 67.17 -21.29
CA GLY A 210 -32.67 66.13 -20.26
C GLY A 210 -31.26 65.52 -20.17
N ASP A 211 -30.65 65.18 -21.31
CA ASP A 211 -29.28 64.68 -21.32
C ASP A 211 -28.25 65.71 -20.81
N LEU A 212 -28.38 66.98 -21.22
CA LEU A 212 -27.50 68.05 -20.75
C LEU A 212 -27.65 68.31 -19.25
N CYS A 213 -28.88 68.27 -18.72
CA CYS A 213 -29.13 68.35 -17.29
C CYS A 213 -28.44 67.18 -16.55
N LEU A 214 -28.53 65.96 -17.09
CA LEU A 214 -27.90 64.80 -16.48
C LEU A 214 -26.37 64.92 -16.46
N GLN A 215 -25.75 65.34 -17.58
CA GLN A 215 -24.30 65.60 -17.66
C GLN A 215 -23.85 66.76 -16.76
N ALA A 216 -24.70 67.76 -16.54
CA ALA A 216 -24.43 68.87 -15.64
C ALA A 216 -24.66 68.54 -14.15
N GLY A 217 -25.00 67.29 -13.81
CA GLY A 217 -25.25 66.85 -12.43
C GLY A 217 -26.63 67.25 -11.88
N MET A 218 -27.57 67.65 -12.73
CA MET A 218 -28.94 68.05 -12.38
C MET A 218 -29.93 66.90 -12.61
N LEU A 219 -29.82 65.88 -11.75
CA LEU A 219 -30.56 64.62 -11.90
C LEU A 219 -32.09 64.78 -11.90
N GLN A 220 -32.61 65.64 -11.03
CA GLN A 220 -34.06 65.85 -10.89
C GLN A 220 -34.66 66.53 -12.13
N ASP A 221 -33.98 67.54 -12.66
CA ASP A 221 -34.41 68.25 -13.87
C ASP A 221 -34.31 67.37 -15.11
N ALA A 222 -33.29 66.50 -15.16
CA ALA A 222 -33.18 65.49 -16.22
C ALA A 222 -34.41 64.56 -16.24
N LEU A 223 -34.83 64.02 -15.08
CA LEU A 223 -36.01 63.17 -14.96
C LEU A 223 -37.28 63.87 -15.47
N VAL A 224 -37.49 65.14 -15.10
CA VAL A 224 -38.64 65.94 -15.57
C VAL A 224 -38.62 66.09 -17.09
N HIS A 225 -37.48 66.48 -17.67
CA HIS A 225 -37.35 66.67 -19.10
C HIS A 225 -37.52 65.36 -19.90
N TYR A 226 -37.06 64.23 -19.38
CA TYR A 226 -37.30 62.93 -20.01
C TYR A 226 -38.77 62.54 -20.02
N HIS A 227 -39.52 62.74 -18.92
CA HIS A 227 -40.97 62.50 -18.91
C HIS A 227 -41.71 63.38 -19.93
N MET A 228 -41.40 64.68 -19.98
CA MET A 228 -41.96 65.59 -20.98
C MET A 228 -41.66 65.13 -22.41
N ALA A 229 -40.42 64.69 -22.66
CA ALA A 229 -40.02 64.17 -23.97
C ALA A 229 -40.80 62.91 -24.35
N VAL A 230 -40.96 61.97 -23.41
CA VAL A 230 -41.72 60.72 -23.59
C VAL A 230 -43.17 61.01 -24.00
N GLU A 231 -43.85 61.94 -23.32
CA GLU A 231 -45.24 62.32 -23.64
C GLU A 231 -45.37 62.98 -25.03
N LEU A 232 -44.46 63.91 -25.33
CA LEU A 232 -44.47 64.64 -26.60
C LEU A 232 -44.19 63.70 -27.78
N LEU A 233 -43.15 62.87 -27.67
CA LEU A 233 -42.69 61.95 -28.73
C LEU A 233 -43.66 60.78 -28.95
N ARG A 234 -44.26 60.25 -27.88
CA ARG A 234 -45.33 59.24 -27.98
C ARG A 234 -46.53 59.79 -28.74
N GLY A 235 -46.91 61.04 -28.50
CA GLY A 235 -48.01 61.70 -29.18
C GLY A 235 -47.79 61.99 -30.68
N VAL A 236 -46.57 61.77 -31.21
CA VAL A 236 -46.23 61.95 -32.64
C VAL A 236 -45.60 60.69 -33.26
N ASN A 237 -45.67 59.55 -32.57
CA ASN A 237 -45.11 58.26 -33.01
C ASN A 237 -43.64 58.31 -33.43
N ASP A 238 -42.82 59.16 -32.79
CA ASP A 238 -41.38 59.24 -33.04
C ASP A 238 -40.65 58.17 -32.22
N PHE A 239 -40.77 56.91 -32.65
CA PHE A 239 -40.35 55.74 -31.86
C PHE A 239 -38.85 55.73 -31.55
N LEU A 240 -37.99 56.15 -32.48
CA LEU A 240 -36.54 56.16 -32.26
C LEU A 240 -36.15 57.09 -31.11
N TRP A 241 -36.65 58.33 -31.13
CA TRP A 241 -36.36 59.31 -30.09
C TRP A 241 -37.15 59.05 -28.80
N LEU A 242 -38.34 58.45 -28.90
CA LEU A 242 -39.07 57.95 -27.74
C LEU A 242 -38.27 56.87 -27.00
N GLY A 243 -37.65 55.93 -27.73
CA GLY A 243 -36.72 54.95 -27.17
C GLY A 243 -35.55 55.61 -26.45
N ALA A 244 -34.97 56.66 -27.03
CA ALA A 244 -33.88 57.41 -26.41
C ALA A 244 -34.28 58.20 -25.16
N ALA A 245 -35.50 58.76 -25.14
CA ALA A 245 -36.04 59.41 -23.96
C ALA A 245 -36.31 58.41 -22.83
N LEU A 246 -36.82 57.22 -23.16
CA LEU A 246 -37.00 56.13 -22.19
C LEU A 246 -35.65 55.60 -21.67
N GLU A 247 -34.65 55.41 -22.54
CA GLU A 247 -33.30 55.00 -22.14
C GLU A 247 -32.65 56.03 -21.20
N GLY A 248 -32.79 57.34 -21.50
CA GLY A 248 -32.32 58.43 -20.65
C GLY A 248 -33.03 58.44 -19.29
N LEU A 249 -34.36 58.26 -19.29
CA LEU A 249 -35.15 58.14 -18.06
C LEU A 249 -34.72 56.94 -17.20
N CYS A 250 -34.50 55.79 -17.82
CA CYS A 250 -33.95 54.61 -17.15
C CYS A 250 -32.57 54.91 -16.57
N SER A 251 -31.67 55.52 -17.36
CA SER A 251 -30.29 55.78 -16.94
C SER A 251 -30.23 56.75 -15.77
N ALA A 252 -31.01 57.83 -15.79
CA ALA A 252 -31.18 58.74 -14.66
C ALA A 252 -31.74 58.02 -13.42
N SER A 253 -32.75 57.17 -13.59
CA SER A 253 -33.33 56.40 -12.47
C SER A 253 -32.33 55.37 -11.90
N VAL A 254 -31.48 54.77 -12.74
CA VAL A 254 -30.39 53.87 -12.32
C VAL A 254 -29.34 54.62 -11.51
N ILE A 255 -28.92 55.81 -11.96
CA ILE A 255 -27.97 56.67 -11.22
C ILE A 255 -28.53 57.04 -9.85
N PHE A 256 -29.85 57.31 -9.76
CA PHE A 256 -30.53 57.59 -8.50
C PHE A 256 -30.52 56.40 -7.53
N HIS A 257 -30.96 55.21 -7.98
CA HIS A 257 -31.13 54.03 -7.12
C HIS A 257 -29.82 53.29 -6.83
N TYR A 258 -28.84 53.36 -7.74
CA TYR A 258 -27.60 52.61 -7.68
C TYR A 258 -26.39 53.56 -7.79
N PRO A 259 -26.15 54.45 -6.80
CA PRO A 259 -25.06 55.44 -6.85
C PRO A 259 -23.66 54.81 -6.88
N GLY A 260 -23.53 53.52 -6.51
CA GLY A 260 -22.31 52.73 -6.65
C GLY A 260 -21.99 52.27 -8.08
N GLY A 261 -22.91 52.51 -9.02
CA GLY A 261 -22.77 52.21 -10.44
C GLY A 261 -23.07 50.76 -10.84
N THR A 262 -23.28 50.56 -12.14
CA THR A 262 -23.64 49.27 -12.77
C THR A 262 -22.49 48.48 -13.38
N ALA A 263 -21.27 49.06 -13.40
CA ALA A 263 -20.11 48.52 -14.10
C ALA A 263 -19.43 47.28 -13.47
N GLY A 264 -20.01 46.68 -12.43
CA GLY A 264 -19.39 45.57 -11.68
C GLY A 264 -18.13 46.00 -10.90
N LYS A 265 -17.65 45.14 -9.98
CA LYS A 265 -16.39 45.38 -9.27
C LYS A 265 -15.20 45.14 -10.21
N THR A 266 -14.87 46.11 -11.05
CA THR A 266 -13.56 46.15 -11.71
C THR A 266 -12.50 46.42 -10.64
N ALA A 267 -11.54 45.50 -10.50
CA ALA A 267 -10.42 45.63 -9.58
C ALA A 267 -9.66 46.93 -9.92
N GLY A 268 -9.68 47.91 -9.00
CA GLY A 268 -8.84 49.10 -9.09
C GLY A 268 -9.52 50.47 -9.05
N ARG A 269 -10.79 50.60 -8.64
CA ARG A 269 -11.36 51.92 -8.29
C ARG A 269 -11.77 51.97 -6.83
N LYS A 270 -10.86 52.45 -5.97
CA LYS A 270 -11.25 52.95 -4.64
C LYS A 270 -11.89 54.33 -4.85
N PRO A 271 -13.18 54.55 -4.54
CA PRO A 271 -13.66 55.91 -4.33
C PRO A 271 -13.02 56.40 -3.02
N SER A 272 -12.04 57.30 -3.13
CA SER A 272 -11.60 58.10 -1.99
C SER A 272 -12.64 59.18 -1.74
N ILE A 273 -13.67 58.87 -0.96
CA ILE A 273 -14.52 59.89 -0.33
C ILE A 273 -14.66 59.53 1.14
N SER A 274 -13.80 60.14 1.95
CA SER A 274 -14.10 60.46 3.34
C SER A 274 -14.69 61.86 3.37
N GLN A 275 -16.02 62.01 3.31
CA GLN A 275 -16.68 63.17 3.88
C GLN A 275 -18.03 62.78 4.51
N PRO A 276 -18.41 63.46 5.60
CA PRO A 276 -19.45 63.01 6.51
C PRO A 276 -20.83 63.35 5.96
N ALA A 277 -21.80 62.50 6.29
CA ALA A 277 -23.21 62.75 6.12
C ALA A 277 -23.69 63.83 7.10
N ASP A 278 -23.32 65.10 6.88
CA ASP A 278 -24.04 66.24 7.47
C ASP A 278 -23.75 67.55 6.71
N ALA A 279 -24.51 67.81 5.66
CA ALA A 279 -24.55 69.12 4.99
C ALA A 279 -25.99 69.47 4.61
N GLY A 280 -26.92 69.23 5.52
CA GLY A 280 -28.28 69.75 5.43
C GLY A 280 -28.41 71.01 6.27
N LYS A 281 -27.97 72.18 5.77
CA LYS A 281 -28.56 73.51 6.06
C LYS A 281 -27.73 74.66 5.48
N ARG A 282 -28.45 75.53 4.77
CA ARG A 282 -28.18 76.93 4.36
C ARG A 282 -27.78 77.12 2.90
N HIS A 283 -28.75 77.56 2.09
CA HIS A 283 -28.58 78.77 1.27
C HIS A 283 -29.91 79.48 0.99
N ARG A 284 -29.82 80.81 0.92
CA ARG A 284 -30.89 81.83 0.72
C ARG A 284 -31.50 81.80 -0.69
N PRO A 285 -32.70 82.40 -0.88
CA PRO A 285 -33.46 82.36 -2.13
C PRO A 285 -32.97 83.41 -3.13
N GLY A 286 -32.87 83.03 -4.41
CA GLY A 286 -32.50 83.97 -5.47
C GLY A 286 -32.22 83.33 -6.83
N ALA A 287 -33.14 82.53 -7.35
CA ALA A 287 -33.27 82.28 -8.78
C ALA A 287 -34.65 81.66 -9.04
N GLN A 288 -35.40 82.30 -9.93
CA GLN A 288 -36.80 82.02 -10.21
C GLN A 288 -36.90 80.80 -11.14
N GLU A 289 -37.17 79.62 -10.57
CA GLU A 289 -37.43 78.40 -11.33
C GLU A 289 -38.93 78.14 -11.48
N VAL A 290 -39.34 77.99 -12.74
CA VAL A 290 -40.69 77.71 -13.19
C VAL A 290 -40.96 76.22 -12.96
N LEU A 291 -41.64 75.88 -11.87
CA LEU A 291 -42.23 74.56 -11.64
C LEU A 291 -43.47 74.41 -12.53
N ILE A 292 -43.46 73.43 -13.44
CA ILE A 292 -44.65 72.93 -14.13
C ILE A 292 -44.90 71.52 -13.63
N ASP A 293 -46.09 71.31 -13.07
CA ASP A 293 -46.64 70.02 -12.69
C ASP A 293 -47.05 69.26 -13.98
N PRO A 294 -46.53 68.04 -14.29
CA PRO A 294 -46.87 67.31 -15.51
C PRO A 294 -48.33 66.81 -15.60
N GLY A 295 -49.18 67.11 -14.61
CA GLY A 295 -50.56 66.62 -14.52
C GLY A 295 -51.67 67.61 -14.90
N ALA A 296 -51.39 68.88 -15.18
CA ALA A 296 -52.44 69.89 -15.39
C ALA A 296 -52.24 70.70 -16.68
N LEU A 297 -52.72 70.17 -17.81
CA LEU A 297 -53.03 70.94 -19.01
C LEU A 297 -54.54 70.91 -19.29
N THR A 298 -55.30 71.63 -18.48
CA THR A 298 -56.58 72.23 -18.91
C THR A 298 -56.50 73.74 -18.72
N ALA A 299 -57.12 74.47 -19.64
CA ALA A 299 -57.08 75.91 -19.71
C ALA A 299 -57.70 76.56 -18.45
N ASN A 300 -56.99 77.58 -17.93
CA ASN A 300 -57.37 78.60 -16.93
C ASN A 300 -56.92 78.38 -15.47
N GLY A 301 -56.08 79.32 -14.99
CA GLY A 301 -56.06 79.84 -13.61
C GLY A 301 -55.37 79.01 -12.52
N ILE A 302 -54.28 79.54 -11.94
CA ILE A 302 -53.46 78.92 -10.88
C ILE A 302 -53.92 79.40 -9.50
N SER A 303 -54.04 78.50 -8.52
CA SER A 303 -53.89 78.83 -7.08
C SER A 303 -52.82 77.93 -6.45
N ALA A 304 -51.91 78.57 -5.71
CA ALA A 304 -50.84 77.93 -4.97
C ALA A 304 -51.34 77.39 -3.63
N ASP A 305 -50.96 76.15 -3.29
CA ASP A 305 -50.49 75.72 -1.96
C ASP A 305 -50.56 74.20 -1.84
N THR A 306 -49.41 73.50 -1.87
CA THR A 306 -49.14 72.42 -0.90
C THR A 306 -47.68 71.95 -0.89
N SER A 307 -47.06 72.14 0.28
CA SER A 307 -46.11 71.27 0.98
C SER A 307 -44.85 70.73 0.28
N THR A 308 -43.74 71.27 0.77
CA THR A 308 -42.35 70.79 0.75
C THR A 308 -42.19 69.35 1.28
N GLU A 309 -41.22 68.62 0.68
CA GLU A 309 -40.62 67.32 1.07
C GLU A 309 -41.15 65.99 0.45
N ILE A 310 -42.30 65.95 -0.24
CA ILE A 310 -42.81 64.70 -0.90
C ILE A 310 -42.52 64.65 -2.42
N GLY A 311 -41.92 65.70 -3.01
CA GLY A 311 -41.80 65.85 -4.46
C GLY A 311 -40.57 65.25 -5.16
N ARG A 312 -39.50 64.87 -4.42
CA ARG A 312 -38.20 64.48 -5.03
C ARG A 312 -38.13 63.05 -5.57
N ALA A 313 -39.11 62.19 -5.23
CA ALA A 313 -39.15 60.79 -5.63
C ALA A 313 -40.20 60.47 -6.71
N LYS A 314 -41.10 61.41 -7.04
CA LYS A 314 -42.26 61.13 -7.92
C LYS A 314 -41.89 60.88 -9.39
N ASN A 315 -40.77 61.43 -9.86
CA ASN A 315 -40.38 61.33 -11.28
C ASN A 315 -39.36 60.22 -11.56
N CYS A 316 -38.79 59.59 -10.52
CA CYS A 316 -37.85 58.48 -10.70
C CYS A 316 -38.63 57.18 -10.92
N LEU A 317 -38.19 56.35 -11.87
CA LEU A 317 -38.77 55.01 -12.06
C LEU A 317 -38.45 54.11 -10.86
N SER A 318 -39.35 53.19 -10.52
CA SER A 318 -39.04 52.11 -9.58
C SER A 318 -38.03 51.13 -10.21
N PRO A 319 -37.27 50.36 -9.40
CA PRO A 319 -36.37 49.32 -9.91
C PRO A 319 -37.00 48.37 -10.93
N GLU A 320 -38.27 48.01 -10.75
CA GLU A 320 -39.03 47.15 -11.65
C GLU A 320 -39.38 47.86 -12.96
N ASP A 321 -39.87 49.10 -12.85
CA ASP A 321 -40.27 49.91 -14.02
C ASP A 321 -39.09 50.23 -14.92
N ILE A 322 -37.88 50.39 -14.37
CA ILE A 322 -36.65 50.60 -15.16
C ILE A 322 -36.50 49.50 -16.22
N ILE A 323 -36.75 48.24 -15.86
CA ILE A 323 -36.60 47.12 -16.77
C ILE A 323 -37.70 47.10 -17.83
N GLU A 324 -38.94 47.36 -17.45
CA GLU A 324 -40.05 47.47 -18.40
C GLU A 324 -39.83 48.62 -19.40
N LYS A 325 -39.28 49.75 -18.95
CA LYS A 325 -38.92 50.87 -19.82
C LYS A 325 -37.72 50.58 -20.71
N TYR A 326 -36.73 49.81 -20.25
CA TYR A 326 -35.68 49.29 -21.14
C TYR A 326 -36.24 48.34 -22.19
N LYS A 327 -37.18 47.44 -21.86
CA LYS A 327 -37.86 46.57 -22.84
C LYS A 327 -38.58 47.40 -23.91
N GLU A 328 -39.31 48.43 -23.50
CA GLU A 328 -40.01 49.37 -24.38
C GLU A 328 -39.02 50.10 -25.31
N ALA A 329 -37.92 50.64 -24.75
CA ALA A 329 -36.87 51.32 -25.51
C ALA A 329 -36.19 50.41 -26.54
N ILE A 330 -35.79 49.20 -26.13
CA ILE A 330 -35.15 48.20 -27.00
C ILE A 330 -36.09 47.77 -28.13
N SER A 331 -37.37 47.54 -27.82
CA SER A 331 -38.39 47.24 -28.83
C SER A 331 -38.54 48.36 -29.87
N TYR A 332 -38.45 49.63 -29.45
CA TYR A 332 -38.46 50.75 -30.38
C TYR A 332 -37.19 50.85 -31.23
N TYR A 333 -36.02 50.58 -30.67
CA TYR A 333 -34.77 50.53 -31.44
C TYR A 333 -34.78 49.42 -32.50
N GLY A 334 -35.29 48.23 -32.17
CA GLY A 334 -35.41 47.10 -33.10
C GLY A 334 -36.30 47.36 -34.33
N LYS A 335 -37.09 48.44 -34.34
CA LYS A 335 -37.85 48.88 -35.53
C LYS A 335 -36.96 49.46 -36.64
N TYR A 336 -35.72 49.83 -36.32
CA TYR A 336 -34.81 50.56 -37.22
C TYR A 336 -33.54 49.75 -37.51
N LYS A 337 -33.35 49.34 -38.77
CA LYS A 337 -32.19 48.52 -39.19
C LYS A 337 -30.83 49.14 -38.85
N ASN A 338 -30.71 50.47 -38.90
CA ASN A 338 -29.47 51.20 -38.64
C ASN A 338 -29.26 51.54 -37.15
N ALA A 339 -30.13 51.08 -36.26
CA ALA A 339 -30.04 51.31 -34.82
C ALA A 339 -29.62 50.05 -34.02
N GLY A 340 -29.21 48.96 -34.68
CA GLY A 340 -28.86 47.70 -34.01
C GLY A 340 -27.75 47.83 -32.97
N VAL A 341 -26.78 48.74 -33.18
CA VAL A 341 -25.75 49.03 -32.16
C VAL A 341 -26.36 49.64 -30.90
N ILE A 342 -27.27 50.60 -31.05
CA ILE A 342 -27.96 51.25 -29.93
C ILE A 342 -28.86 50.24 -29.19
N GLU A 343 -29.56 49.39 -29.95
CA GLU A 343 -30.39 48.31 -29.41
C GLU A 343 -29.56 47.36 -28.54
N LEU A 344 -28.39 46.92 -29.03
CA LEU A 344 -27.51 46.03 -28.31
C LEU A 344 -26.94 46.66 -27.04
N GLU A 345 -26.48 47.91 -27.12
CA GLU A 345 -25.94 48.60 -25.96
C GLU A 345 -27.01 48.86 -24.90
N ALA A 346 -28.25 49.17 -25.30
CA ALA A 346 -29.38 49.25 -24.37
C ALA A 346 -29.67 47.90 -23.70
N CYS A 347 -29.59 46.78 -24.45
CA CYS A 347 -29.66 45.43 -23.88
C CYS A 347 -28.55 45.19 -22.84
N VAL A 348 -27.29 45.57 -23.14
CA VAL A 348 -26.16 45.42 -22.20
C VAL A 348 -26.38 46.23 -20.92
N LYS A 349 -26.85 47.48 -21.03
CA LYS A 349 -27.19 48.32 -19.86
C LYS A 349 -28.29 47.66 -19.01
N ALA A 350 -29.37 47.18 -19.63
CA ALA A 350 -30.46 46.48 -18.93
C ALA A 350 -29.96 45.23 -18.20
N VAL A 351 -29.08 44.43 -18.83
CA VAL A 351 -28.47 43.24 -18.20
C VAL A 351 -27.64 43.62 -16.97
N ARG A 352 -26.86 44.70 -17.02
CA ARG A 352 -26.07 45.17 -15.87
C ARG A 352 -26.94 45.64 -14.71
N VAL A 353 -28.05 46.31 -15.00
CA VAL A 353 -29.06 46.67 -13.99
C VAL A 353 -29.67 45.41 -13.36
N LEU A 354 -30.09 44.44 -14.19
CA LEU A 354 -30.66 43.16 -13.72
C LEU A 354 -29.68 42.34 -12.89
N ALA A 355 -28.38 42.42 -13.20
CA ALA A 355 -27.33 41.76 -12.41
C ALA A 355 -27.28 42.30 -10.98
N ILE A 356 -27.35 43.63 -10.80
CA ILE A 356 -27.38 44.27 -9.47
C ILE A 356 -28.69 43.99 -8.74
N GLN A 357 -29.80 43.96 -9.47
CA GLN A 357 -31.11 43.54 -8.95
C GLN A 357 -31.17 42.03 -8.63
N LYS A 358 -30.12 41.25 -8.94
CA LYS A 358 -30.05 39.79 -8.76
C LYS A 358 -31.13 39.02 -9.53
N ARG A 359 -31.60 39.56 -10.66
CA ARG A 359 -32.64 38.97 -11.54
C ARG A 359 -32.01 38.25 -12.73
N ALA A 360 -31.21 37.22 -12.45
CA ALA A 360 -30.40 36.53 -13.46
C ALA A 360 -31.21 35.87 -14.60
N ARG A 361 -32.42 35.36 -14.33
CA ARG A 361 -33.28 34.72 -15.34
C ARG A 361 -33.68 35.71 -16.44
N GLU A 362 -34.16 36.88 -16.07
CA GLU A 362 -34.56 37.93 -17.02
C GLU A 362 -33.35 38.52 -17.73
N ALA A 363 -32.22 38.69 -17.02
CA ALA A 363 -30.97 39.11 -17.65
C ALA A 363 -30.54 38.14 -18.76
N SER A 364 -30.69 36.83 -18.53
CA SER A 364 -30.42 35.81 -19.55
C SER A 364 -31.37 35.90 -20.76
N GLU A 365 -32.60 36.39 -20.61
CA GLU A 365 -33.54 36.56 -21.73
C GLU A 365 -33.07 37.71 -22.65
N PHE A 366 -32.66 38.84 -22.07
CA PHE A 366 -32.02 39.93 -22.82
C PHE A 366 -30.77 39.46 -23.57
N LEU A 367 -29.90 38.68 -22.91
CA LEU A 367 -28.69 38.15 -23.55
C LEU A 367 -28.98 37.16 -24.69
N GLN A 368 -30.05 36.36 -24.58
CA GLN A 368 -30.47 35.46 -25.66
C GLN A 368 -30.94 36.26 -26.89
N ASN A 369 -31.75 37.30 -26.67
CA ASN A 369 -32.22 38.17 -27.75
C ASN A 369 -31.06 38.99 -28.37
N ALA A 370 -30.11 39.43 -27.55
CA ALA A 370 -28.94 40.20 -27.98
C ALA A 370 -28.05 39.48 -29.01
N VAL A 371 -28.05 38.15 -29.04
CA VAL A 371 -27.30 37.35 -30.05
C VAL A 371 -27.90 37.52 -31.45
N TYR A 372 -29.21 37.76 -31.55
CA TYR A 372 -29.92 37.88 -32.83
C TYR A 372 -30.01 39.32 -33.36
N ILE A 373 -29.58 40.32 -32.57
CA ILE A 373 -29.51 41.71 -33.04
C ILE A 373 -28.54 41.80 -34.22
N ASN A 374 -29.03 42.37 -35.32
CA ASN A 374 -28.30 42.55 -36.56
C ASN A 374 -27.39 43.79 -36.45
N LEU A 375 -26.08 43.58 -36.48
CA LEU A 375 -25.06 44.64 -36.45
C LEU A 375 -24.42 44.88 -37.82
N GLY A 376 -25.01 44.34 -38.89
CA GLY A 376 -24.37 44.30 -40.21
C GLY A 376 -23.24 43.27 -40.29
N GLN A 377 -22.30 43.49 -41.20
CA GLN A 377 -21.18 42.59 -41.42
C GLN A 377 -20.05 42.89 -40.43
N LEU A 378 -19.91 42.01 -39.43
CA LEU A 378 -18.84 42.07 -38.45
C LEU A 378 -17.58 41.39 -38.97
N SER A 379 -16.42 41.99 -38.71
CA SER A 379 -15.10 41.33 -38.80
C SER A 379 -15.01 40.15 -37.82
N GLU A 380 -14.02 39.28 -38.01
CA GLU A 380 -13.82 38.14 -37.10
C GLU A 380 -13.39 38.63 -35.70
N GLU A 381 -12.61 39.70 -35.62
CA GLU A 381 -12.20 40.35 -34.37
C GLU A 381 -13.42 40.87 -33.59
N GLU A 382 -14.35 41.52 -34.26
CA GLU A 382 -15.60 42.01 -33.65
C GLU A 382 -16.50 40.85 -33.20
N LYS A 383 -16.54 39.73 -33.93
CA LYS A 383 -17.26 38.52 -33.49
C LYS A 383 -16.63 37.92 -32.23
N ILE A 384 -15.30 37.81 -32.18
CA ILE A 384 -14.57 37.32 -30.99
C ILE A 384 -14.87 38.23 -29.79
N GLN A 385 -14.82 39.55 -29.98
CA GLN A 385 -15.15 40.52 -28.93
C GLN A 385 -16.61 40.37 -28.46
N ARG A 386 -17.56 40.28 -29.39
CA ARG A 386 -18.99 40.09 -29.07
C ARG A 386 -19.22 38.87 -28.19
N TYR A 387 -18.66 37.72 -28.55
CA TYR A 387 -18.83 36.49 -27.77
C TYR A 387 -18.08 36.52 -26.44
N SER A 388 -16.92 37.17 -26.38
CA SER A 388 -16.17 37.36 -25.13
C SER A 388 -16.97 38.19 -24.12
N ILE A 389 -17.59 39.28 -24.58
CA ILE A 389 -18.46 40.12 -23.73
C ILE A 389 -19.71 39.36 -23.31
N LEU A 390 -20.35 38.61 -24.21
CA LEU A 390 -21.49 37.77 -23.82
C LEU A 390 -21.10 36.79 -22.72
N SER A 391 -19.91 36.18 -22.80
CA SER A 391 -19.38 35.34 -21.71
C SER A 391 -19.26 36.12 -20.41
N GLU A 392 -18.64 37.30 -20.42
CA GLU A 392 -18.49 38.14 -19.23
C GLU A 392 -19.84 38.56 -18.61
N LEU A 393 -20.84 38.87 -19.43
CA LEU A 393 -22.19 39.21 -18.95
C LEU A 393 -22.90 37.99 -18.34
N TYR A 394 -22.74 36.80 -18.91
CA TYR A 394 -23.24 35.56 -18.31
C TYR A 394 -22.51 35.23 -17.00
N GLU A 395 -21.21 35.51 -16.91
CA GLU A 395 -20.42 35.38 -15.68
C GLU A 395 -20.93 36.32 -14.59
N LEU A 396 -21.18 37.59 -14.96
CA LEU A 396 -21.68 38.63 -14.05
C LEU A 396 -23.01 38.25 -13.38
N ILE A 397 -23.89 37.54 -14.09
CA ILE A 397 -25.19 37.08 -13.56
C ILE A 397 -25.11 35.68 -12.91
N GLY A 398 -23.93 35.07 -12.81
CA GLY A 398 -23.69 33.77 -12.17
C GLY A 398 -24.02 32.53 -13.03
N PHE A 399 -24.20 32.70 -14.35
CA PHE A 399 -24.50 31.59 -15.27
C PHE A 399 -23.21 31.04 -15.91
N HIS A 400 -22.34 30.46 -15.08
CA HIS A 400 -20.99 30.01 -15.45
C HIS A 400 -20.92 29.06 -16.67
N ARG A 401 -21.91 28.16 -16.84
CA ARG A 401 -21.94 27.25 -18.00
C ARG A 401 -22.23 27.98 -19.32
N LYS A 402 -23.15 28.96 -19.30
CA LYS A 402 -23.43 29.79 -20.49
C LYS A 402 -22.26 30.72 -20.79
N SER A 403 -21.62 31.25 -19.74
CA SER A 403 -20.36 32.00 -19.84
C SER A 403 -19.29 31.17 -20.56
N ALA A 404 -18.98 29.96 -20.07
CA ALA A 404 -18.03 29.06 -20.70
C ALA A 404 -18.39 28.68 -22.13
N PHE A 405 -19.69 28.50 -22.45
CA PHE A 405 -20.15 28.26 -23.81
C PHE A 405 -19.78 29.40 -24.76
N PHE A 406 -20.12 30.65 -24.42
CA PHE A 406 -19.80 31.79 -25.28
C PHE A 406 -18.30 32.07 -25.36
N LYS A 407 -17.55 31.81 -24.27
CA LYS A 407 -16.09 31.89 -24.29
C LYS A 407 -15.46 30.82 -25.19
N ARG A 408 -15.98 29.59 -25.19
CA ARG A 408 -15.58 28.54 -26.11
C ARG A 408 -15.90 28.91 -27.57
N VAL A 409 -17.06 29.51 -27.83
CA VAL A 409 -17.40 30.04 -29.17
C VAL A 409 -16.39 31.12 -29.58
N ALA A 410 -16.05 32.06 -28.70
CA ALA A 410 -15.00 33.05 -28.97
C ALA A 410 -13.65 32.40 -29.29
N ALA A 411 -13.26 31.38 -28.52
CA ALA A 411 -12.03 30.61 -28.75
C ALA A 411 -11.99 29.95 -30.14
N MET A 412 -13.12 29.36 -30.58
CA MET A 412 -13.22 28.74 -31.90
C MET A 412 -13.20 29.78 -33.02
N GLN A 413 -13.71 31.00 -32.79
CA GLN A 413 -13.63 32.08 -33.78
C GLN A 413 -12.20 32.59 -33.98
N CYS A 414 -11.31 32.49 -32.99
CA CYS A 414 -9.88 32.80 -33.19
C CYS A 414 -9.20 31.93 -34.26
N VAL A 415 -9.82 30.81 -34.63
CA VAL A 415 -9.29 29.83 -35.59
C VAL A 415 -10.30 29.53 -36.70
N ALA A 416 -11.20 30.47 -36.98
CA ALA A 416 -12.16 30.36 -38.06
C ALA A 416 -11.44 30.15 -39.41
N PRO A 417 -11.97 29.32 -40.33
CA PRO A 417 -11.35 29.05 -41.63
C PRO A 417 -11.15 30.29 -42.52
N THR A 418 -11.87 31.37 -42.22
CA THR A 418 -11.79 32.66 -42.93
C THR A 418 -10.55 33.48 -42.54
N ILE A 419 -9.87 33.15 -41.44
CA ILE A 419 -8.70 33.87 -40.94
C ILE A 419 -7.43 33.30 -41.59
N PRO A 420 -6.63 34.12 -42.33
CA PRO A 420 -5.40 33.64 -42.97
C PRO A 420 -4.36 33.10 -41.99
N GLU A 421 -4.24 33.71 -40.81
CA GLU A 421 -3.34 33.31 -39.73
C GLU A 421 -4.11 33.01 -38.45
N PRO A 422 -4.55 31.74 -38.25
CA PRO A 422 -5.34 31.35 -37.09
C PRO A 422 -4.60 31.56 -35.75
N GLY A 423 -5.26 32.24 -34.81
CA GLY A 423 -4.75 32.56 -33.48
C GLY A 423 -4.81 31.40 -32.49
N TRP A 424 -4.10 30.29 -32.76
CA TRP A 424 -4.14 29.07 -31.92
C TRP A 424 -3.76 29.30 -30.45
N ARG A 425 -2.83 30.24 -30.18
CA ARG A 425 -2.44 30.60 -28.80
C ARG A 425 -3.60 31.25 -28.04
N ALA A 426 -4.34 32.17 -28.68
CA ALA A 426 -5.50 32.82 -28.10
C ALA A 426 -6.65 31.82 -27.92
N CYS A 427 -6.89 30.95 -28.91
CA CYS A 427 -7.84 29.85 -28.83
C CYS A 427 -7.58 28.96 -27.60
N TYR A 428 -6.35 28.46 -27.44
CA TYR A 428 -5.98 27.61 -26.31
C TYR A 428 -6.17 28.31 -24.96
N LYS A 429 -5.75 29.59 -24.84
CA LYS A 429 -5.95 30.38 -23.63
C LYS A 429 -7.43 30.51 -23.26
N LEU A 430 -8.27 30.89 -24.23
CA LEU A 430 -9.72 31.02 -24.01
C LEU A 430 -10.38 29.68 -23.65
N LEU A 431 -9.94 28.56 -24.25
CA LEU A 431 -10.41 27.22 -23.87
C LEU A 431 -10.08 26.88 -22.41
N LEU A 432 -8.87 27.20 -21.93
CA LEU A 432 -8.51 27.00 -20.51
C LEU A 432 -9.43 27.79 -19.56
N GLU A 433 -9.79 29.01 -19.92
CA GLU A 433 -10.71 29.84 -19.12
C GLU A 433 -12.14 29.27 -19.08
N THR A 434 -12.50 28.32 -19.96
CA THR A 434 -13.83 27.66 -19.94
C THR A 434 -13.92 26.49 -18.97
N LEU A 435 -12.78 25.96 -18.51
CA LEU A 435 -12.71 24.76 -17.67
C LEU A 435 -13.60 24.85 -16.41
N PRO A 436 -13.57 25.95 -15.61
CA PRO A 436 -14.38 26.04 -14.40
C PRO A 436 -15.88 26.00 -14.67
N GLY A 437 -16.34 26.62 -15.76
CA GLY A 437 -17.76 26.65 -16.14
C GLY A 437 -18.32 25.30 -16.58
N TYR A 438 -17.44 24.33 -16.89
CA TYR A 438 -17.81 22.93 -17.15
C TYR A 438 -17.44 21.99 -15.99
N SER A 439 -17.05 22.54 -14.83
CA SER A 439 -16.60 21.78 -13.65
C SER A 439 -15.44 20.84 -13.95
N LEU A 440 -14.52 21.27 -14.83
CA LEU A 440 -13.31 20.55 -15.18
C LEU A 440 -12.10 21.25 -14.54
N SER A 441 -11.28 20.47 -13.83
CA SER A 441 -9.94 20.89 -13.40
C SER A 441 -8.91 20.14 -14.24
N LEU A 442 -7.70 20.70 -14.42
CA LEU A 442 -6.58 19.99 -15.04
C LEU A 442 -5.61 19.41 -14.02
N ASP A 443 -5.95 19.44 -12.73
CA ASP A 443 -5.22 18.71 -11.67
C ASP A 443 -5.81 17.29 -11.51
N PRO A 444 -5.02 16.23 -11.75
CA PRO A 444 -5.48 14.84 -11.58
C PRO A 444 -5.99 14.53 -10.16
N LYS A 445 -5.50 15.25 -9.14
CA LYS A 445 -5.89 15.03 -7.73
C LYS A 445 -7.33 15.44 -7.44
N ASP A 446 -7.91 16.32 -8.23
CA ASP A 446 -9.31 16.74 -8.06
C ASP A 446 -10.30 15.64 -8.46
N PHE A 447 -9.84 14.63 -9.22
CA PHE A 447 -10.64 13.51 -9.70
C PHE A 447 -10.53 12.25 -8.84
N SER A 448 -9.53 12.16 -7.95
CA SER A 448 -9.23 10.93 -7.20
C SER A 448 -10.08 10.72 -5.94
N LYS A 449 -11.01 11.64 -5.60
CA LYS A 449 -11.67 11.70 -4.29
C LYS A 449 -13.22 11.61 -4.28
N GLY A 450 -13.90 11.24 -5.36
CA GLY A 450 -15.36 11.12 -5.31
C GLY A 450 -16.06 10.85 -6.65
N THR A 451 -17.38 11.05 -6.65
CA THR A 451 -18.24 10.99 -7.85
C THR A 451 -17.87 12.09 -8.85
N HIS A 452 -17.81 11.72 -10.13
CA HIS A 452 -17.55 12.64 -11.25
C HIS A 452 -18.49 13.85 -11.20
N ARG A 453 -17.95 15.05 -11.43
CA ARG A 453 -18.71 16.30 -11.45
C ARG A 453 -18.75 16.87 -12.86
N GLY A 454 -19.92 17.33 -13.29
CA GLY A 454 -20.14 17.94 -14.60
C GLY A 454 -20.61 16.95 -15.66
N TRP A 455 -20.51 17.34 -16.93
CA TRP A 455 -20.97 16.52 -18.06
C TRP A 455 -19.78 15.93 -18.81
N ALA A 456 -19.53 14.63 -18.64
CA ALA A 456 -18.38 13.94 -19.23
C ALA A 456 -18.26 14.18 -20.73
N ALA A 457 -19.35 14.09 -21.49
CA ALA A 457 -19.34 14.34 -22.95
C ALA A 457 -18.81 15.74 -23.33
N VAL A 458 -19.16 16.78 -22.56
CA VAL A 458 -18.69 18.16 -22.81
C VAL A 458 -17.23 18.31 -22.40
N GLN A 459 -16.85 17.72 -21.26
CA GLN A 459 -15.48 17.77 -20.75
C GLN A 459 -14.49 17.03 -21.65
N MET A 460 -14.85 15.83 -22.12
CA MET A 460 -14.07 15.07 -23.10
C MET A 460 -13.92 15.86 -24.40
N ARG A 461 -15.01 16.47 -24.90
CA ARG A 461 -14.93 17.33 -26.10
C ARG A 461 -13.96 18.49 -25.91
N LEU A 462 -14.01 19.17 -24.76
CA LEU A 462 -13.11 20.27 -24.44
C LEU A 462 -11.65 19.81 -24.32
N LEU A 463 -11.39 18.65 -23.71
CA LEU A 463 -10.05 18.06 -23.65
C LEU A 463 -9.51 17.74 -25.04
N HIS A 464 -10.33 17.18 -25.93
CA HIS A 464 -9.94 16.97 -27.33
C HIS A 464 -9.64 18.28 -28.07
N GLU A 465 -10.38 19.35 -27.79
CA GLU A 465 -10.12 20.67 -28.36
C GLU A 465 -8.82 21.29 -27.83
N LEU A 466 -8.48 21.08 -26.55
CA LEU A 466 -7.19 21.45 -25.97
C LEU A 466 -6.03 20.65 -26.58
N VAL A 467 -6.21 19.34 -26.81
CA VAL A 467 -5.24 18.50 -27.53
C VAL A 467 -5.04 19.03 -28.95
N TYR A 468 -6.13 19.34 -29.66
CA TYR A 468 -6.06 19.85 -31.02
C TYR A 468 -5.37 21.22 -31.10
N ALA A 469 -5.75 22.16 -30.22
CA ALA A 469 -5.15 23.48 -30.16
C ALA A 469 -3.66 23.43 -29.79
N SER A 470 -3.28 22.62 -28.78
CA SER A 470 -1.86 22.45 -28.40
C SER A 470 -0.99 21.89 -29.54
N ARG A 471 -1.53 20.95 -30.31
CA ARG A 471 -0.86 20.42 -31.52
C ARG A 471 -0.64 21.52 -32.55
N ARG A 472 -1.66 22.34 -32.83
CA ARG A 472 -1.59 23.42 -33.83
C ARG A 472 -0.68 24.57 -33.38
N MET A 473 -0.49 24.74 -32.07
CA MET A 473 0.52 25.63 -31.50
C MET A 473 1.97 25.12 -31.62
N GLY A 474 2.16 23.87 -32.07
CA GLY A 474 3.49 23.25 -32.15
C GLY A 474 4.05 22.79 -30.80
N ASN A 475 3.19 22.56 -29.80
CA ASN A 475 3.61 22.08 -28.48
C ASN A 475 3.10 20.64 -28.24
N PRO A 476 3.84 19.60 -28.68
CA PRO A 476 3.43 18.21 -28.53
C PRO A 476 3.41 17.76 -27.06
N GLY A 477 4.23 18.34 -26.18
CA GLY A 477 4.23 18.02 -24.75
C GLY A 477 2.89 18.33 -24.08
N LEU A 478 2.25 19.45 -24.44
CA LEU A 478 0.88 19.76 -24.00
C LEU A 478 -0.15 18.76 -24.54
N SER A 479 -0.01 18.32 -25.80
CA SER A 479 -0.91 17.30 -26.37
C SER A 479 -0.78 15.96 -25.64
N VAL A 480 0.45 15.49 -25.39
CA VAL A 480 0.72 14.27 -24.59
C VAL A 480 0.12 14.40 -23.20
N ARG A 481 0.32 15.54 -22.54
CA ARG A 481 -0.23 15.79 -21.21
C ARG A 481 -1.76 15.77 -21.17
N HIS A 482 -2.44 16.42 -22.12
CA HIS A 482 -3.91 16.46 -22.14
C HIS A 482 -4.52 15.10 -22.51
N LEU A 483 -3.89 14.34 -23.41
CA LEU A 483 -4.30 12.96 -23.70
C LEU A 483 -4.08 12.04 -22.49
N SER A 484 -2.95 12.20 -21.80
CA SER A 484 -2.66 11.51 -20.55
C SER A 484 -3.72 11.83 -19.49
N PHE A 485 -4.05 13.12 -19.34
CA PHE A 485 -5.11 13.58 -18.44
C PHE A 485 -6.48 12.97 -18.78
N LEU A 486 -6.84 12.93 -20.06
CA LEU A 486 -8.08 12.33 -20.55
C LEU A 486 -8.15 10.84 -20.20
N LEU A 487 -7.10 10.07 -20.47
CA LEU A 487 -7.05 8.64 -20.12
C LEU A 487 -7.08 8.41 -18.61
N GLN A 488 -6.38 9.23 -17.82
CA GLN A 488 -6.34 9.05 -16.37
C GLN A 488 -7.68 9.40 -15.69
N THR A 489 -8.38 10.43 -16.16
CA THR A 489 -9.56 10.98 -15.48
C THR A 489 -10.90 10.58 -16.10
N MET A 490 -10.94 10.33 -17.40
CA MET A 490 -12.18 10.04 -18.15
C MET A 490 -12.26 8.62 -18.72
N LEU A 491 -11.35 7.71 -18.35
CA LEU A 491 -11.29 6.34 -18.88
C LEU A 491 -12.64 5.61 -18.89
N ASP A 492 -13.39 5.77 -17.80
CA ASP A 492 -14.66 5.07 -17.55
C ASP A 492 -15.82 5.63 -18.42
N PHE A 493 -15.63 6.79 -19.06
CA PHE A 493 -16.60 7.42 -19.95
C PHE A 493 -16.29 7.24 -21.44
N LEU A 494 -15.10 6.72 -21.78
CA LEU A 494 -14.69 6.46 -23.15
C LEU A 494 -15.27 5.11 -23.62
N SER A 495 -15.83 5.09 -24.81
CA SER A 495 -16.12 3.82 -25.51
C SER A 495 -14.83 3.10 -25.90
N ASP A 496 -14.92 1.79 -26.17
CA ASP A 496 -13.73 1.01 -26.52
C ASP A 496 -13.03 1.48 -27.82
N GLN A 497 -13.82 2.02 -28.75
CA GLN A 497 -13.29 2.66 -29.95
C GLN A 497 -12.55 3.96 -29.62
N GLU A 498 -13.12 4.83 -28.79
CA GLU A 498 -12.47 6.07 -28.36
C GLU A 498 -11.21 5.79 -27.54
N LYS A 499 -11.22 4.78 -26.65
CA LYS A 499 -10.03 4.33 -25.92
C LYS A 499 -8.89 4.00 -26.89
N LYS A 500 -9.19 3.28 -27.99
CA LYS A 500 -8.20 2.92 -29.02
C LYS A 500 -7.69 4.13 -29.80
N GLU A 501 -8.57 5.06 -30.16
CA GLU A 501 -8.19 6.29 -30.90
C GLU A 501 -7.33 7.24 -30.04
N VAL A 502 -7.67 7.37 -28.75
CA VAL A 502 -6.94 8.22 -27.80
C VAL A 502 -5.55 7.64 -27.50
N THR A 503 -5.43 6.33 -27.26
CA THR A 503 -4.12 5.69 -27.02
C THR A 503 -3.25 5.69 -28.26
N GLN A 504 -3.79 5.39 -29.44
CA GLN A 504 -3.04 5.48 -30.69
C GLN A 504 -2.56 6.92 -30.96
N SER A 505 -3.40 7.91 -30.66
CA SER A 505 -2.99 9.31 -30.71
C SER A 505 -1.86 9.61 -29.72
N LEU A 506 -1.97 9.11 -28.49
CA LEU A 506 -0.95 9.29 -27.44
C LEU A 506 0.40 8.69 -27.88
N GLU A 507 0.44 7.44 -28.33
CA GLU A 507 1.66 6.77 -28.82
C GLU A 507 2.30 7.53 -29.99
N ASN A 508 1.48 8.04 -30.91
CA ASN A 508 1.96 8.84 -32.04
C ASN A 508 2.64 10.14 -31.57
N TYR A 509 2.17 10.78 -30.49
CA TYR A 509 2.82 11.98 -29.96
C TYR A 509 4.02 11.66 -29.06
N THR A 510 3.93 10.61 -28.23
CA THR A 510 5.03 10.20 -27.35
C THR A 510 6.25 9.69 -28.12
N SER A 511 6.05 9.15 -29.33
CA SER A 511 7.16 8.84 -30.26
C SER A 511 8.02 10.06 -30.63
N LYS A 512 7.47 11.27 -30.54
CA LYS A 512 8.17 12.54 -30.83
C LYS A 512 8.62 13.28 -29.57
N CYS A 513 7.83 13.19 -28.51
CA CYS A 513 8.06 13.86 -27.24
C CYS A 513 7.57 12.95 -26.12
N PRO A 514 8.45 12.15 -25.50
CA PRO A 514 8.08 11.25 -24.42
C PRO A 514 7.32 11.97 -23.31
N GLY A 515 6.30 11.31 -22.76
CA GLY A 515 5.59 11.82 -21.60
C GLY A 515 6.39 11.57 -20.32
N GLY A 516 6.38 12.52 -19.39
CA GLY A 516 7.07 12.38 -18.12
C GLY A 516 6.42 13.14 -16.97
N MET A 517 7.09 13.10 -15.82
CA MET A 517 6.61 13.65 -14.55
C MET A 517 6.92 15.14 -14.33
N GLU A 518 7.24 15.88 -15.40
CA GLU A 518 7.58 17.30 -15.33
C GLU A 518 6.34 18.21 -15.25
N VAL A 519 6.44 19.29 -14.47
CA VAL A 519 5.40 20.34 -14.41
C VAL A 519 5.55 21.25 -15.63
N ILE A 520 4.52 21.33 -16.46
CA ILE A 520 4.52 22.23 -17.62
C ILE A 520 4.06 23.62 -17.16
N THR A 521 4.92 24.63 -17.32
CA THR A 521 4.57 26.04 -17.03
C THR A 521 4.24 26.77 -18.33
N LEU A 522 3.05 27.34 -18.42
CA LEU A 522 2.62 28.15 -19.56
C LEU A 522 3.18 29.58 -19.48
N PRO A 523 3.24 30.33 -20.60
CA PRO A 523 3.77 31.70 -20.62
C PRO A 523 3.04 32.71 -19.71
N ASP A 524 1.79 32.43 -19.33
CA ASP A 524 0.99 33.24 -18.40
C ASP A 524 1.24 32.88 -16.92
N GLY A 525 2.15 31.94 -16.65
CA GLY A 525 2.49 31.47 -15.30
C GLY A 525 1.63 30.31 -14.81
N LEU A 526 0.63 29.84 -15.57
CA LEU A 526 -0.18 28.68 -15.18
C LEU A 526 0.68 27.42 -15.16
N LYS A 527 0.71 26.74 -14.02
CA LYS A 527 1.42 25.48 -13.82
C LYS A 527 0.46 24.31 -13.97
N LEU A 528 0.79 23.41 -14.89
CA LEU A 528 0.02 22.23 -15.18
C LEU A 528 0.75 21.01 -14.58
N PRO A 529 0.22 20.37 -13.51
CA PRO A 529 0.91 19.28 -12.80
C PRO A 529 1.01 18.01 -13.65
N PRO A 530 2.01 17.13 -13.43
CA PRO A 530 2.13 15.88 -14.17
C PRO A 530 0.93 14.95 -13.93
N VAL A 531 0.71 14.02 -14.86
CA VAL A 531 -0.41 13.07 -14.82
C VAL A 531 0.11 11.66 -14.58
N PRO A 532 0.09 11.15 -13.34
CA PRO A 532 0.51 9.78 -13.06
C PRO A 532 -0.57 8.79 -13.55
N PHE A 533 -0.17 7.80 -14.36
CA PHE A 533 -1.05 6.73 -14.84
C PHE A 533 -1.33 5.68 -13.76
N THR A 534 -2.19 6.03 -12.81
CA THR A 534 -2.65 5.09 -11.77
C THR A 534 -3.80 4.19 -12.24
N LYS A 535 -4.41 4.48 -13.41
CA LYS A 535 -5.43 3.63 -14.03
C LYS A 535 -4.89 2.68 -15.12
N LEU A 536 -3.62 2.78 -15.50
CA LEU A 536 -3.05 2.01 -16.61
C LEU A 536 -1.63 1.52 -16.26
N PRO A 537 -1.49 0.34 -15.62
CA PRO A 537 -2.55 -0.52 -15.08
C PRO A 537 -3.08 -0.04 -13.71
N ILE A 538 -4.27 -0.51 -13.32
CA ILE A 538 -4.84 -0.26 -11.98
C ILE A 538 -4.18 -1.21 -10.97
N VAL A 539 -3.53 -0.67 -9.93
CA VAL A 539 -3.00 -1.46 -8.82
C VAL A 539 -3.99 -1.47 -7.65
N ARG A 540 -4.37 -2.67 -7.18
CA ARG A 540 -5.36 -2.88 -6.12
C ARG A 540 -4.78 -3.30 -4.78
N SER A 541 -3.63 -3.97 -4.77
CA SER A 541 -2.92 -4.29 -3.55
C SER A 541 -1.42 -4.41 -3.80
N VAL A 542 -0.66 -4.16 -2.74
CA VAL A 542 0.79 -4.29 -2.68
C VAL A 542 1.13 -5.12 -1.46
N LYS A 543 1.97 -6.14 -1.64
CA LYS A 543 2.42 -7.03 -0.57
C LYS A 543 3.91 -7.28 -0.70
N LEU A 544 4.68 -6.90 0.33
CA LEU A 544 6.08 -7.29 0.43
C LEU A 544 6.15 -8.78 0.76
N LEU A 545 7.03 -9.52 0.09
CA LEU A 545 7.22 -10.94 0.33
C LEU A 545 8.45 -11.17 1.22
N ASN A 546 8.36 -12.17 2.09
CA ASN A 546 9.49 -12.63 2.89
C ASN A 546 10.49 -13.36 1.98
N LEU A 547 11.76 -13.42 2.38
CA LEU A 547 12.78 -14.17 1.66
C LEU A 547 12.42 -15.67 1.60
N PRO A 548 12.89 -16.39 0.56
CA PRO A 548 12.83 -17.85 0.52
C PRO A 548 13.41 -18.45 1.81
N VAL A 549 12.88 -19.58 2.26
CA VAL A 549 13.21 -20.21 3.57
C VAL A 549 14.72 -20.30 3.80
N SER A 550 15.48 -20.73 2.80
CA SER A 550 16.94 -20.88 2.85
C SER A 550 17.73 -19.58 3.02
N LEU A 551 17.11 -18.43 2.75
CA LEU A 551 17.70 -17.09 2.84
C LEU A 551 17.17 -16.28 4.02
N ARG A 552 16.13 -16.77 4.72
CA ARG A 552 15.51 -16.06 5.85
C ARG A 552 16.53 -15.88 6.98
N PRO A 553 16.69 -14.66 7.52
CA PRO A 553 17.56 -14.44 8.65
C PRO A 553 16.88 -14.80 9.97
N HIS A 554 17.66 -15.33 10.91
CA HIS A 554 17.25 -15.64 12.27
C HIS A 554 18.15 -14.90 13.25
N LYS A 555 17.59 -14.33 14.32
CA LYS A 555 18.36 -13.63 15.35
C LYS A 555 18.70 -14.60 16.48
N VAL A 556 19.97 -14.65 16.89
CA VAL A 556 20.41 -15.43 18.04
C VAL A 556 19.69 -14.90 19.29
N LYS A 557 18.91 -15.75 19.96
CA LYS A 557 18.30 -15.41 21.26
C LYS A 557 19.42 -15.37 22.30
N GLY A 558 19.86 -14.17 22.67
CA GLY A 558 20.87 -13.99 23.71
C GLY A 558 20.38 -14.53 25.07
N LEU A 559 21.22 -15.33 25.74
CA LEU A 559 21.02 -15.79 27.13
C LEU A 559 21.22 -14.68 28.18
N LEU A 560 21.60 -13.46 27.76
CA LEU A 560 21.91 -12.32 28.65
C LEU A 560 21.10 -11.06 28.30
N GLY A 561 19.80 -11.24 28.10
CA GLY A 561 18.88 -10.15 27.82
C GLY A 561 17.45 -10.46 28.27
N GLN A 562 17.28 -10.93 29.51
CA GLN A 562 16.00 -10.77 30.21
C GLN A 562 15.78 -9.26 30.44
N ASN A 563 15.34 -8.57 29.38
CA ASN A 563 14.64 -7.32 29.55
C ASN A 563 13.38 -7.62 30.36
N MET A 564 13.30 -7.04 31.55
CA MET A 564 12.07 -6.97 32.32
C MET A 564 11.01 -6.24 31.49
N SER A 565 10.24 -7.00 30.70
CA SER A 565 8.96 -6.55 30.17
C SER A 565 8.00 -7.73 30.14
N THR A 566 7.26 -7.84 31.25
CA THR A 566 5.89 -8.37 31.33
C THR A 566 5.63 -9.76 30.74
N ALA A 567 6.16 -10.80 31.37
CA ALA A 567 5.49 -12.10 31.39
C ALA A 567 4.87 -12.29 32.79
N SER A 568 3.65 -11.78 32.96
CA SER A 568 2.79 -12.16 34.08
C SER A 568 2.39 -13.63 33.89
N PRO A 569 2.39 -14.48 34.94
CA PRO A 569 1.99 -15.88 34.84
C PRO A 569 0.46 -16.06 34.72
N PHE A 570 -0.30 -14.97 34.58
CA PHE A 570 -1.76 -15.01 34.46
C PHE A 570 -2.20 -14.87 33.00
N ILE A 571 -2.91 -15.89 32.51
CA ILE A 571 -3.40 -16.07 31.13
C ILE A 571 -4.48 -15.03 30.72
N TYR A 572 -4.89 -14.11 31.60
CA TYR A 572 -5.80 -13.01 31.27
C TYR A 572 -5.40 -11.70 32.00
N SER A 573 -5.12 -10.65 31.24
CA SER A 573 -5.06 -9.27 31.73
C SER A 573 -5.70 -8.32 30.71
N PRO A 574 -6.98 -7.93 30.88
CA PRO A 574 -7.73 -7.14 29.90
C PRO A 574 -7.51 -5.60 29.98
N ILE A 575 -6.31 -5.12 30.36
CA ILE A 575 -6.10 -3.68 30.66
C ILE A 575 -4.94 -3.02 29.87
N ILE A 576 -4.17 -3.74 29.04
CA ILE A 576 -3.20 -3.11 28.11
C ILE A 576 -3.86 -2.80 26.75
N MET A 577 -5.08 -2.27 26.78
CA MET A 577 -5.68 -1.57 25.65
C MET A 577 -5.72 -0.09 26.00
N HIS A 578 -4.80 0.68 25.40
CA HIS A 578 -4.87 2.12 25.06
C HIS A 578 -3.52 2.82 25.17
N ASN A 579 -2.60 2.48 24.26
CA ASN A 579 -1.69 3.48 23.68
C ASN A 579 -2.18 3.79 22.25
N ARG A 580 -3.29 4.52 22.15
CA ARG A 580 -3.73 5.14 20.90
C ARG A 580 -2.95 6.44 20.75
N GLY A 581 -1.89 6.41 19.96
CA GLY A 581 -1.09 7.61 19.75
C GLY A 581 -0.08 7.63 18.61
N GLU A 582 0.21 6.54 17.90
CA GLU A 582 1.18 6.57 16.77
C GLU A 582 1.09 5.35 15.83
N GLU A 583 -0.12 4.95 15.39
CA GLU A 583 -0.27 3.89 14.37
C GLU A 583 -0.31 4.48 12.94
N ARG A 584 0.84 4.84 12.36
CA ARG A 584 0.92 5.10 10.90
C ARG A 584 1.75 4.10 10.10
N CYS A 585 2.62 3.30 10.70
CA CYS A 585 3.31 2.21 10.00
C CYS A 585 3.49 1.00 10.91
N LYS A 586 2.65 -0.03 10.77
CA LYS A 586 2.94 -1.35 11.36
C LYS A 586 4.17 -1.90 10.64
N LYS A 587 5.30 -2.02 11.36
CA LYS A 587 6.52 -2.67 10.86
C LYS A 587 6.19 -4.12 10.50
N ILE A 588 6.63 -4.55 9.33
CA ILE A 588 6.42 -5.93 8.86
C ILE A 588 7.15 -6.91 9.81
N ASP A 589 6.62 -8.13 9.95
CA ASP A 589 7.05 -9.16 10.89
C ASP A 589 8.28 -9.97 10.44
N PHE A 590 8.84 -9.65 9.27
CA PHE A 590 10.07 -10.24 8.73
C PHE A 590 11.09 -9.18 8.31
N GLN A 591 12.31 -9.60 8.06
CA GLN A 591 13.42 -8.75 7.58
C GLN A 591 13.87 -9.16 6.18
N TRP A 592 14.45 -8.20 5.46
CA TRP A 592 15.24 -8.44 4.25
C TRP A 592 16.74 -8.39 4.58
N VAL A 593 17.57 -8.88 3.68
CA VAL A 593 19.02 -8.97 3.87
C VAL A 593 19.73 -8.18 2.79
N GLN A 594 20.72 -7.37 3.17
CA GLN A 594 21.55 -6.62 2.22
C GLN A 594 22.18 -7.56 1.19
N GLY A 595 22.06 -7.22 -0.10
CA GLY A 595 22.59 -8.00 -1.22
C GLY A 595 21.67 -9.13 -1.73
N ASP A 596 20.57 -9.42 -1.03
CA ASP A 596 19.58 -10.41 -1.46
C ASP A 596 18.49 -9.84 -2.37
N VAL A 597 18.00 -10.66 -3.29
CA VAL A 597 16.86 -10.30 -4.14
C VAL A 597 15.60 -10.33 -3.28
N CYS A 598 14.95 -9.18 -3.19
CA CYS A 598 13.74 -8.95 -2.44
C CYS A 598 12.55 -8.82 -3.40
N GLU A 599 11.39 -9.35 -3.02
CA GLU A 599 10.22 -9.43 -3.87
C GLU A 599 9.04 -8.62 -3.32
N VAL A 600 8.36 -7.89 -4.20
CA VAL A 600 7.13 -7.17 -3.92
C VAL A 600 6.07 -7.61 -4.93
N GLN A 601 4.98 -8.17 -4.42
CA GLN A 601 3.85 -8.60 -5.23
C GLN A 601 2.80 -7.49 -5.34
N LEU A 602 2.40 -7.19 -6.57
CA LEU A 602 1.34 -6.26 -6.94
C LEU A 602 0.18 -7.04 -7.54
N MET A 603 -1.05 -6.73 -7.13
CA MET A 603 -2.25 -7.19 -7.85
C MET A 603 -2.69 -6.08 -8.80
N VAL A 604 -2.46 -6.29 -10.09
CA VAL A 604 -2.71 -5.32 -11.14
C VAL A 604 -3.90 -5.72 -12.01
N TYR A 605 -4.58 -4.77 -12.62
CA TYR A 605 -5.70 -5.01 -13.53
C TYR A 605 -5.59 -4.09 -14.74
N ASN A 606 -5.70 -4.66 -15.94
CA ASN A 606 -5.78 -3.91 -17.19
C ASN A 606 -7.26 -3.59 -17.51
N PRO A 607 -7.70 -2.32 -17.47
CA PRO A 607 -9.08 -1.93 -17.83
C PRO A 607 -9.29 -1.73 -19.35
N MET A 608 -8.27 -1.97 -20.18
CA MET A 608 -8.36 -1.77 -21.62
C MET A 608 -8.98 -2.99 -22.32
N PRO A 609 -9.73 -2.78 -23.43
CA PRO A 609 -10.36 -3.86 -24.20
C PRO A 609 -9.36 -4.64 -25.09
N TYR A 610 -8.06 -4.45 -24.88
CA TYR A 610 -6.98 -5.09 -25.61
C TYR A 610 -5.76 -5.26 -24.69
N GLU A 611 -4.78 -6.04 -25.16
CA GLU A 611 -3.54 -6.31 -24.45
C GLU A 611 -2.76 -5.01 -24.15
N LEU A 612 -2.40 -4.81 -22.89
CA LEU A 612 -1.67 -3.63 -22.41
C LEU A 612 -0.21 -4.00 -22.17
N ARG A 613 0.68 -3.37 -22.93
CA ARG A 613 2.12 -3.45 -22.72
C ARG A 613 2.56 -2.42 -21.70
N VAL A 614 3.20 -2.90 -20.64
CA VAL A 614 3.74 -2.09 -19.56
C VAL A 614 5.25 -2.28 -19.55
N GLU A 615 6.00 -1.21 -19.76
CA GLU A 615 7.46 -1.24 -19.84
C GLU A 615 8.07 -0.59 -18.60
N ASN A 616 9.30 -0.99 -18.26
CA ASN A 616 10.08 -0.41 -17.17
C ASN A 616 9.33 -0.32 -15.83
N MET A 617 8.51 -1.32 -15.50
CA MET A 617 7.78 -1.33 -14.24
C MET A 617 8.73 -1.66 -13.09
N GLY A 618 8.98 -0.71 -12.18
CA GLY A 618 9.96 -0.84 -11.10
C GLY A 618 9.42 -0.27 -9.78
N LEU A 619 10.10 -0.57 -8.67
CA LEU A 619 9.72 -0.11 -7.33
C LEU A 619 10.29 1.29 -7.06
N LEU A 620 9.45 2.15 -6.48
CA LEU A 620 9.87 3.43 -5.91
C LEU A 620 10.03 3.24 -4.40
N THR A 621 11.23 3.43 -3.89
CA THR A 621 11.57 3.19 -2.48
C THR A 621 12.23 4.42 -1.84
N SER A 622 12.27 4.45 -0.50
CA SER A 622 13.01 5.43 0.28
C SER A 622 13.64 4.77 1.51
N GLY A 623 14.70 5.37 2.04
CA GLY A 623 15.47 4.82 3.16
C GLY A 623 16.83 4.31 2.69
N VAL A 624 17.03 2.99 2.69
CA VAL A 624 18.27 2.35 2.20
C VAL A 624 18.46 2.54 0.70
N GLU A 625 19.71 2.47 0.24
CA GLU A 625 20.01 2.37 -1.20
C GLU A 625 19.43 1.06 -1.74
N PHE A 626 18.57 1.16 -2.75
CA PHE A 626 17.84 0.02 -3.30
C PHE A 626 17.89 0.04 -4.82
N GLU A 627 18.34 -1.05 -5.41
CA GLU A 627 18.36 -1.24 -6.85
C GLU A 627 17.11 -1.99 -7.28
N SER A 628 16.13 -1.27 -7.81
CA SER A 628 14.96 -1.88 -8.44
C SER A 628 15.36 -2.47 -9.80
N LEU A 629 14.92 -3.69 -10.08
CA LEU A 629 15.09 -4.35 -11.38
C LEU A 629 13.78 -4.22 -12.18
N PRO A 630 13.73 -3.37 -13.23
CA PRO A 630 12.50 -3.12 -13.96
C PRO A 630 12.00 -4.35 -14.72
N ALA A 631 10.69 -4.56 -14.72
CA ALA A 631 10.02 -5.63 -15.47
C ALA A 631 9.22 -5.06 -16.65
N ALA A 632 9.17 -5.82 -17.75
CA ALA A 632 8.23 -5.59 -18.84
C ALA A 632 7.10 -6.62 -18.75
N LEU A 633 5.86 -6.17 -18.90
CA LEU A 633 4.65 -6.97 -18.68
C LEU A 633 3.73 -6.83 -19.90
N SER A 634 3.06 -7.93 -20.24
CA SER A 634 1.97 -7.92 -21.22
C SER A 634 0.71 -8.40 -20.52
N LEU A 635 -0.20 -7.47 -20.23
CA LEU A 635 -1.43 -7.74 -19.49
C LEU A 635 -2.58 -8.00 -20.48
N PRO A 636 -3.27 -9.15 -20.39
CA PRO A 636 -4.42 -9.44 -21.26
C PRO A 636 -5.51 -8.36 -21.18
N ALA A 637 -6.34 -8.27 -22.22
CA ALA A 637 -7.52 -7.41 -22.22
C ALA A 637 -8.40 -7.73 -21.02
N GLU A 638 -8.84 -6.70 -20.28
CA GLU A 638 -9.74 -6.86 -19.12
C GLU A 638 -9.29 -7.98 -18.16
N SER A 639 -7.99 -8.10 -17.91
CA SER A 639 -7.29 -9.26 -17.33
C SER A 639 -7.82 -9.83 -15.99
N GLY A 640 -8.76 -9.16 -15.33
CA GLY A 640 -9.01 -9.34 -13.90
C GLY A 640 -7.76 -9.02 -13.07
N LEU A 641 -7.76 -9.44 -11.80
CA LEU A 641 -6.61 -9.25 -10.92
C LEU A 641 -5.47 -10.21 -11.32
N TYR A 642 -4.38 -9.65 -11.83
CA TYR A 642 -3.19 -10.35 -12.28
C TYR A 642 -2.04 -10.12 -11.29
N PRO A 643 -1.41 -11.17 -10.74
CA PRO A 643 -0.28 -11.04 -9.82
C PRO A 643 1.01 -10.71 -10.61
N VAL A 644 1.69 -9.63 -10.22
CA VAL A 644 2.99 -9.22 -10.76
C VAL A 644 4.00 -9.15 -9.62
N THR A 645 5.13 -9.83 -9.76
CA THR A 645 6.22 -9.73 -8.79
C THR A 645 7.30 -8.80 -9.34
N LEU A 646 7.53 -7.69 -8.64
CA LEU A 646 8.67 -6.81 -8.88
C LEU A 646 9.80 -7.18 -7.92
N VAL A 647 11.03 -7.13 -8.42
CA VAL A 647 12.23 -7.51 -7.68
C VAL A 647 13.20 -6.35 -7.55
N GLY A 648 14.01 -6.36 -6.49
CA GLY A 648 15.13 -5.46 -6.34
C GLY A 648 16.09 -5.90 -5.23
N VAL A 649 17.24 -5.25 -5.16
CA VAL A 649 18.34 -5.61 -4.25
C VAL A 649 18.69 -4.42 -3.36
N PRO A 650 18.56 -4.52 -2.02
CA PRO A 650 19.04 -3.48 -1.12
C PRO A 650 20.57 -3.53 -1.04
N ARG A 651 21.21 -2.37 -1.25
CA ARG A 651 22.66 -2.20 -1.27
C ARG A 651 23.24 -1.87 0.11
N THR A 652 22.43 -1.34 1.03
CA THR A 652 22.82 -1.01 2.41
C THR A 652 21.80 -1.55 3.43
N ALA A 653 22.23 -1.76 4.67
CA ALA A 653 21.35 -2.09 5.79
C ALA A 653 20.60 -0.85 6.33
N GLY A 654 19.43 -1.05 6.95
CA GLY A 654 18.57 0.00 7.49
C GLY A 654 17.09 -0.22 7.17
N ASN A 655 16.24 0.79 7.42
CA ASN A 655 14.81 0.70 7.10
C ASN A 655 14.55 1.10 5.64
N ILE A 656 13.76 0.31 4.92
CA ILE A 656 13.28 0.64 3.57
C ILE A 656 11.76 0.73 3.54
N THR A 657 11.24 1.77 2.89
CA THR A 657 9.81 1.94 2.64
C THR A 657 9.54 1.86 1.15
N VAL A 658 8.61 0.99 0.74
CA VAL A 658 8.08 0.96 -0.63
C VAL A 658 7.00 2.03 -0.76
N ASN A 659 7.31 3.08 -1.52
CA ASN A 659 6.46 4.27 -1.67
C ASN A 659 5.52 4.18 -2.87
N GLY A 660 5.82 3.33 -3.85
CA GLY A 660 5.08 3.24 -5.10
C GLY A 660 5.79 2.41 -6.15
N TYR A 661 5.42 2.65 -7.40
CA TYR A 661 6.05 2.03 -8.56
C TYR A 661 6.24 3.05 -9.68
N HIS A 662 7.31 2.88 -10.44
CA HIS A 662 7.55 3.54 -11.71
C HIS A 662 7.00 2.67 -12.84
N THR A 663 6.52 3.27 -13.93
CA THR A 663 6.03 2.55 -15.10
C THR A 663 6.09 3.40 -16.36
N SER A 664 6.21 2.75 -17.53
CA SER A 664 6.06 3.37 -18.84
C SER A 664 4.95 2.67 -19.61
N VAL A 665 3.92 3.44 -20.01
CA VAL A 665 2.78 2.92 -20.77
C VAL A 665 2.45 3.90 -21.89
N PHE A 666 2.30 3.41 -23.12
CA PHE A 666 2.06 4.24 -24.31
C PHE A 666 3.09 5.36 -24.52
N GLY A 667 4.34 5.16 -24.08
CA GLY A 667 5.42 6.15 -24.13
C GLY A 667 5.32 7.28 -23.09
N VAL A 668 4.46 7.11 -22.07
CA VAL A 668 4.36 8.01 -20.92
C VAL A 668 4.99 7.35 -19.69
N THR A 669 6.04 7.96 -19.17
CA THR A 669 6.66 7.56 -17.90
C THR A 669 5.90 8.15 -16.72
N SER A 670 5.62 7.34 -15.71
CA SER A 670 4.78 7.69 -14.56
C SER A 670 5.35 7.18 -13.25
N ASP A 671 5.38 8.05 -12.24
CA ASP A 671 5.64 7.68 -10.85
C ASP A 671 4.30 7.60 -10.09
N CYS A 672 3.92 6.40 -9.70
CA CYS A 672 2.64 6.11 -9.07
C CYS A 672 2.86 5.80 -7.58
N LEU A 673 2.58 6.79 -6.73
CA LEU A 673 2.71 6.66 -5.27
C LEU A 673 1.51 5.93 -4.65
N LEU A 674 1.77 5.05 -3.67
CA LEU A 674 0.75 4.23 -3.02
C LEU A 674 -0.33 5.07 -2.31
N GLU A 675 0.04 6.21 -1.73
CA GLU A 675 -0.92 7.13 -1.09
C GLU A 675 -1.98 7.68 -2.06
N GLY A 676 -1.66 7.73 -3.35
CA GLY A 676 -2.55 8.20 -4.41
C GLY A 676 -3.46 7.12 -5.00
N LEU A 677 -3.33 5.86 -4.59
CA LEU A 677 -4.06 4.73 -5.16
C LEU A 677 -5.36 4.45 -4.39
N ALA A 678 -6.47 4.36 -5.11
CA ALA A 678 -7.77 4.09 -4.51
C ALA A 678 -7.87 2.65 -4.00
N GLY A 679 -8.05 2.49 -2.68
CA GLY A 679 -8.26 1.19 -2.03
C GLY A 679 -6.98 0.43 -1.64
N VAL A 680 -5.80 0.99 -1.91
CA VAL A 680 -4.52 0.42 -1.47
C VAL A 680 -4.18 0.97 -0.09
N LYS A 681 -3.88 0.09 0.87
CA LYS A 681 -3.40 0.49 2.18
C LYS A 681 -1.88 0.63 2.13
N SER A 682 -1.34 1.77 2.58
CA SER A 682 0.11 1.98 2.73
C SER A 682 0.69 1.34 3.99
N SER A 683 -0.16 0.86 4.91
CA SER A 683 0.28 0.12 6.09
C SER A 683 0.92 -1.22 5.69
N GLY A 684 2.14 -1.50 6.16
CA GLY A 684 2.87 -2.73 5.83
C GLY A 684 3.76 -2.62 4.59
N CYS A 685 4.27 -1.43 4.29
CA CYS A 685 5.28 -1.19 3.23
C CYS A 685 6.68 -0.86 3.77
N LEU A 686 6.87 -0.94 5.10
CA LEU A 686 8.14 -0.69 5.78
C LEU A 686 8.74 -2.03 6.24
N VAL A 687 9.94 -2.34 5.76
CA VAL A 687 10.71 -3.53 6.14
C VAL A 687 12.12 -3.12 6.58
N GLU A 688 12.66 -3.85 7.54
CA GLU A 688 14.04 -3.68 8.00
C GLU A 688 14.96 -4.55 7.13
N VAL A 689 16.00 -3.94 6.59
CA VAL A 689 17.10 -4.60 5.90
C VAL A 689 18.25 -4.77 6.88
N ILE A 690 18.63 -6.02 7.16
CA ILE A 690 19.78 -6.34 7.99
C ILE A 690 21.06 -6.43 7.14
N PRO A 691 22.26 -6.38 7.76
CA PRO A 691 23.52 -6.55 7.04
C PRO A 691 23.64 -7.90 6.32
N SER A 692 24.59 -7.98 5.38
CA SER A 692 24.80 -9.17 4.54
C SER A 692 25.07 -10.42 5.38
N LEU A 693 24.51 -11.55 4.91
CA LEU A 693 24.73 -12.90 5.46
C LEU A 693 25.23 -13.83 4.35
N PRO A 694 26.07 -14.82 4.67
CA PRO A 694 26.56 -15.78 3.68
C PRO A 694 25.42 -16.62 3.09
N ARG A 695 25.65 -17.24 1.93
CA ARG A 695 24.67 -18.12 1.26
C ARG A 695 25.27 -19.51 1.09
N LEU A 696 24.56 -20.52 1.58
CA LEU A 696 25.01 -21.91 1.54
C LEU A 696 24.13 -22.74 0.60
N GLN A 697 24.75 -23.47 -0.32
CA GLN A 697 24.09 -24.44 -1.18
C GLN A 697 24.39 -25.86 -0.69
N LEU A 698 23.35 -26.70 -0.65
CA LEU A 698 23.44 -28.09 -0.20
C LEU A 698 23.27 -29.06 -1.38
N SER A 699 24.12 -30.08 -1.44
CA SER A 699 24.00 -31.23 -2.33
C SER A 699 24.32 -32.54 -1.59
N THR A 700 23.78 -33.66 -2.06
CA THR A 700 23.82 -34.97 -1.36
C THR A 700 24.23 -36.09 -2.31
N SER A 701 24.85 -37.15 -1.79
CA SER A 701 25.17 -38.37 -2.55
C SER A 701 23.96 -39.25 -2.87
N LEU A 702 22.87 -39.11 -2.11
CA LEU A 702 21.62 -39.82 -2.32
C LEU A 702 20.67 -39.05 -3.26
N PRO A 703 19.84 -39.75 -4.05
CA PRO A 703 18.88 -39.13 -4.95
C PRO A 703 17.83 -38.32 -4.18
N ARG A 704 17.37 -37.22 -4.79
CA ARG A 704 16.25 -36.43 -4.26
C ARG A 704 14.96 -37.25 -4.36
N SER A 705 14.17 -37.26 -3.29
CA SER A 705 12.89 -37.98 -3.28
C SER A 705 11.89 -37.34 -4.24
N ALA A 706 11.20 -38.14 -5.06
CA ALA A 706 10.12 -37.69 -5.94
C ALA A 706 8.78 -37.55 -5.20
N HIS A 707 8.67 -38.15 -4.01
CA HIS A 707 7.50 -38.02 -3.15
C HIS A 707 7.71 -36.84 -2.20
N THR A 708 7.00 -35.73 -2.41
CA THR A 708 6.74 -34.76 -1.34
C THR A 708 5.73 -35.40 -0.38
N PRO A 709 6.12 -35.82 0.83
CA PRO A 709 5.13 -36.26 1.80
C PRO A 709 4.19 -35.07 2.10
N GLN A 710 2.90 -35.34 2.31
CA GLN A 710 2.02 -34.35 2.91
C GLN A 710 2.65 -33.91 4.25
N PRO A 711 2.72 -32.60 4.56
CA PRO A 711 3.45 -32.11 5.72
C PRO A 711 2.75 -32.58 7.00
N MET A 712 3.25 -33.66 7.60
CA MET A 712 2.92 -34.04 8.99
C MET A 712 3.57 -33.07 9.99
N SER A 713 4.57 -32.29 9.56
CA SER A 713 5.22 -31.22 10.32
C SER A 713 5.05 -29.85 9.63
N LYS A 714 4.93 -28.77 10.41
CA LYS A 714 4.80 -27.37 9.93
C LYS A 714 6.13 -26.78 9.38
N GLU A 715 7.18 -27.58 9.20
CA GLU A 715 8.53 -27.11 8.84
C GLU A 715 8.74 -27.20 7.32
N GLU A 716 8.97 -26.06 6.65
CA GLU A 716 9.29 -26.00 5.21
C GLU A 716 10.73 -26.49 4.97
N LEU A 717 10.91 -27.66 4.36
CA LEU A 717 12.22 -28.28 4.10
C LEU A 717 12.90 -27.70 2.85
N SER A 718 14.23 -27.56 2.87
CA SER A 718 14.98 -27.07 1.70
C SER A 718 15.23 -28.15 0.64
N SER A 719 15.37 -29.41 1.07
CA SER A 719 15.55 -30.58 0.20
C SER A 719 15.24 -31.86 0.98
N THR A 720 14.91 -32.94 0.27
CA THR A 720 14.62 -34.25 0.87
C THR A 720 15.31 -35.37 0.09
N VAL A 721 15.96 -36.28 0.81
CA VAL A 721 16.54 -37.52 0.26
C VAL A 721 15.76 -38.73 0.76
N SER A 722 15.72 -39.78 -0.05
CA SER A 722 15.07 -41.04 0.30
C SER A 722 16.01 -42.23 0.07
N VAL A 723 16.02 -43.20 0.98
CA VAL A 723 16.82 -44.42 0.87
C VAL A 723 16.05 -45.63 1.43
N GLN A 724 16.28 -46.81 0.84
CA GLN A 724 15.72 -48.10 1.27
C GLN A 724 16.78 -48.95 1.95
N LEU A 725 16.57 -49.28 3.22
CA LEU A 725 17.50 -50.03 4.06
C LEU A 725 16.77 -51.22 4.72
N PHE A 726 17.50 -52.30 4.95
CA PHE A 726 17.02 -53.39 5.79
C PHE A 726 17.20 -53.05 7.27
N ASN A 727 16.34 -53.57 8.15
CA ASN A 727 16.48 -53.35 9.60
C ASN A 727 17.83 -53.87 10.10
N GLY A 728 18.62 -53.03 10.78
CA GLY A 728 19.99 -53.33 11.19
C GLY A 728 21.08 -52.90 10.20
N GLU A 729 20.72 -52.47 8.98
CA GLU A 729 21.65 -51.97 7.97
C GLU A 729 22.16 -50.55 8.32
N THR A 730 23.38 -50.23 7.88
CA THR A 730 23.99 -48.90 8.04
C THR A 730 24.46 -48.37 6.68
N GLN A 731 24.07 -47.15 6.34
CA GLN A 731 24.40 -46.49 5.09
C GLN A 731 25.06 -45.13 5.33
N GLN A 732 26.06 -44.76 4.53
CA GLN A 732 26.64 -43.42 4.56
C GLN A 732 25.97 -42.48 3.54
N LEU A 733 25.65 -41.27 3.99
CA LEU A 733 25.19 -40.12 3.22
C LEU A 733 26.27 -39.04 3.23
N THR A 734 26.80 -38.67 2.07
CA THR A 734 27.74 -37.56 1.93
C THR A 734 26.98 -36.29 1.58
N ILE A 735 27.15 -35.24 2.38
CA ILE A 735 26.54 -33.93 2.20
C ILE A 735 27.65 -32.95 1.82
N THR A 736 27.51 -32.25 0.70
CA THR A 736 28.45 -31.21 0.28
C THR A 736 27.78 -29.83 0.46
N LEU A 737 28.45 -28.98 1.23
CA LEU A 737 28.01 -27.63 1.57
C LEU A 737 28.93 -26.62 0.89
N GLU A 738 28.42 -25.87 -0.08
CA GLU A 738 29.17 -24.87 -0.86
C GLU A 738 28.76 -23.44 -0.50
N ASN A 739 29.73 -22.56 -0.26
CA ASN A 739 29.49 -21.13 -0.07
C ASN A 739 29.32 -20.44 -1.43
N ILE A 740 28.08 -20.15 -1.81
CA ILE A 740 27.73 -19.45 -3.06
C ILE A 740 27.53 -17.93 -2.86
N GLY A 741 27.77 -17.43 -1.64
CA GLY A 741 27.63 -16.02 -1.29
C GLY A 741 28.92 -15.22 -1.44
N SER A 742 28.86 -13.92 -1.15
CA SER A 742 30.02 -13.03 -1.09
C SER A 742 30.69 -13.00 0.28
N GLU A 743 29.93 -13.28 1.34
CA GLU A 743 30.44 -13.32 2.71
C GLU A 743 31.06 -14.68 3.02
N GLN A 744 32.07 -14.71 3.90
CA GLN A 744 32.64 -15.96 4.39
C GLN A 744 31.71 -16.61 5.41
N ILE A 745 31.64 -17.94 5.45
CA ILE A 745 30.93 -18.66 6.51
C ILE A 745 31.91 -18.93 7.64
N GLU A 746 31.66 -18.36 8.82
CA GLU A 746 32.56 -18.46 9.98
C GLU A 746 32.08 -19.46 11.02
N THR A 747 30.78 -19.75 11.07
CA THR A 747 30.18 -20.71 12.01
C THR A 747 29.25 -21.63 11.25
N LEU A 748 29.32 -22.93 11.56
CA LEU A 748 28.41 -23.96 11.07
C LEU A 748 28.07 -24.88 12.24
N GLU A 749 26.78 -25.02 12.51
CA GLU A 749 26.22 -25.92 13.53
C GLU A 749 25.28 -26.90 12.82
N LEU A 750 25.35 -28.18 13.17
CA LEU A 750 24.46 -29.22 12.66
C LEU A 750 23.68 -29.84 13.81
N THR A 751 22.36 -29.89 13.67
CA THR A 751 21.45 -30.59 14.60
C THR A 751 20.56 -31.54 13.83
N SER A 752 20.07 -32.59 14.48
CA SER A 752 19.07 -33.49 13.92
C SER A 752 17.80 -33.51 14.76
N LYS A 753 16.66 -33.74 14.11
CA LYS A 753 15.38 -33.93 14.76
C LYS A 753 14.66 -35.10 14.11
N ILE A 754 14.37 -36.15 14.87
CA ILE A 754 13.57 -37.28 14.40
C ILE A 754 12.10 -36.86 14.39
N VAL A 755 11.41 -37.09 13.28
CA VAL A 755 10.02 -36.67 13.08
C VAL A 755 9.10 -37.82 13.48
N ASN A 756 8.41 -37.65 14.61
CA ASN A 756 7.42 -38.56 15.23
C ASN A 756 7.12 -39.86 14.48
N THR A 757 7.96 -40.87 14.67
CA THR A 757 7.76 -42.21 14.13
C THR A 757 6.93 -43.03 15.14
N LYS A 758 5.93 -43.78 14.67
CA LYS A 758 5.18 -44.72 15.53
C LYS A 758 6.08 -45.84 16.09
N GLU A 759 7.23 -46.02 15.46
CA GLU A 759 8.20 -47.07 15.75
C GLU A 759 9.22 -46.60 16.78
N LYS A 760 9.54 -47.48 17.75
CA LYS A 760 10.62 -47.29 18.69
C LYS A 760 11.95 -47.55 17.97
N VAL A 761 12.77 -46.51 17.83
CA VAL A 761 14.14 -46.61 17.31
C VAL A 761 15.09 -46.87 18.47
N PHE A 762 15.98 -47.84 18.32
CA PHE A 762 16.98 -48.20 19.32
C PHE A 762 18.35 -47.64 18.91
N GLY A 763 19.03 -46.90 19.78
CA GLY A 763 20.30 -46.24 19.48
C GLY A 763 20.18 -44.99 18.60
N GLU A 764 21.30 -44.50 18.05
CA GLU A 764 21.35 -43.29 17.24
C GLU A 764 20.97 -43.57 15.78
N PHE A 765 19.88 -42.96 15.30
CA PHE A 765 19.41 -43.09 13.91
C PHE A 765 20.35 -42.40 12.91
N LEU A 766 20.83 -41.20 13.27
CA LEU A 766 21.76 -40.40 12.49
C LEU A 766 22.96 -40.04 13.37
N SER A 767 24.16 -40.30 12.89
CA SER A 767 25.42 -39.90 13.53
C SER A 767 26.34 -39.23 12.51
N TRP A 768 27.15 -38.27 12.95
CA TRP A 768 28.07 -37.51 12.10
C TRP A 768 29.24 -36.95 12.92
N GLU A 769 30.35 -36.63 12.25
CA GLU A 769 31.50 -35.94 12.84
C GLU A 769 31.63 -34.55 12.21
N LEU A 770 31.46 -33.48 13.01
CA LEU A 770 31.50 -32.09 12.50
C LEU A 770 32.89 -31.44 12.64
N GLU A 771 33.83 -32.07 13.36
CA GLU A 771 35.15 -31.48 13.64
C GLU A 771 35.97 -31.22 12.37
N GLU A 772 36.00 -32.19 11.45
CA GLU A 772 36.68 -32.06 10.16
C GLU A 772 36.09 -30.91 9.34
N ALA A 773 34.76 -30.87 9.21
CA ALA A 773 34.07 -29.79 8.48
C ALA A 773 34.27 -28.41 9.13
N SER A 774 34.34 -28.35 10.47
CA SER A 774 34.58 -27.12 11.23
C SER A 774 36.02 -26.62 11.07
N SER A 775 37.00 -27.51 10.87
CA SER A 775 38.40 -27.14 10.64
C SER A 775 38.62 -26.36 9.34
N HIS A 776 37.70 -26.49 8.38
CA HIS A 776 37.72 -25.76 7.11
C HIS A 776 37.08 -24.36 7.19
N LEU A 777 36.56 -23.95 8.36
CA LEU A 777 36.02 -22.60 8.56
C LEU A 777 37.15 -21.59 8.85
N PRO A 778 37.07 -20.35 8.33
CA PRO A 778 35.97 -19.79 7.56
C PRO A 778 35.98 -20.21 6.08
N LEU A 779 34.82 -20.65 5.56
CA LEU A 779 34.65 -21.02 4.15
C LEU A 779 34.51 -19.76 3.29
N LYS A 780 35.44 -19.55 2.37
CA LYS A 780 35.43 -18.42 1.41
C LYS A 780 34.41 -18.65 0.29
N PRO A 781 33.98 -17.57 -0.41
CA PRO A 781 33.15 -17.70 -1.62
C PRO A 781 33.71 -18.72 -2.62
N GLY A 782 32.85 -19.64 -3.07
CA GLY A 782 33.19 -20.74 -4.00
C GLY A 782 33.88 -21.95 -3.37
N GLN A 783 34.13 -21.96 -2.05
CA GLN A 783 34.66 -23.14 -1.36
C GLN A 783 33.53 -24.05 -0.87
N ALA A 784 33.80 -25.35 -0.85
CA ALA A 784 32.88 -26.37 -0.37
C ALA A 784 33.52 -27.26 0.69
N VAL A 785 32.70 -27.80 1.58
CA VAL A 785 33.08 -28.80 2.59
C VAL A 785 32.15 -30.00 2.52
N THR A 786 32.69 -31.19 2.76
CA THR A 786 31.92 -32.44 2.76
C THR A 786 31.75 -32.96 4.18
N LEU A 787 30.55 -33.44 4.50
CA LEU A 787 30.18 -34.08 5.75
C LEU A 787 29.67 -35.49 5.47
N ALA A 788 30.19 -36.49 6.17
CA ALA A 788 29.64 -37.84 6.15
C ALA A 788 28.64 -38.02 7.31
N VAL A 789 27.39 -38.34 6.97
CA VAL A 789 26.34 -38.70 7.92
C VAL A 789 26.07 -40.20 7.81
N SER A 790 26.18 -40.93 8.91
CA SER A 790 25.84 -42.35 8.98
C SER A 790 24.37 -42.52 9.38
N ILE A 791 23.61 -43.19 8.52
CA ILE A 791 22.21 -43.56 8.73
C ILE A 791 22.21 -45.01 9.21
N LYS A 792 21.88 -45.25 10.49
CA LYS A 792 21.80 -46.59 11.07
C LYS A 792 20.35 -46.89 11.44
N VAL A 793 19.78 -47.92 10.81
CA VAL A 793 18.41 -48.35 11.11
C VAL A 793 18.47 -49.46 12.13
N LYS A 794 17.83 -49.27 13.28
CA LYS A 794 17.73 -50.30 14.33
C LYS A 794 16.35 -50.21 14.98
N LEU A 795 15.38 -50.88 14.37
CA LEU A 795 14.03 -51.05 14.86
C LEU A 795 13.90 -52.33 15.69
N ASP A 796 12.72 -52.56 16.26
CA ASP A 796 12.42 -53.80 16.94
C ASP A 796 12.49 -55.00 15.98
N PHE A 797 13.19 -56.05 16.40
CA PHE A 797 13.33 -57.33 15.70
C PHE A 797 12.32 -58.38 16.20
N SER A 798 11.38 -58.02 17.09
CA SER A 798 10.32 -58.92 17.53
C SER A 798 9.36 -59.29 16.39
N GLY A 799 9.05 -60.59 16.26
CA GLY A 799 7.97 -61.04 15.38
C GLY A 799 6.60 -60.68 15.98
N GLN A 800 5.69 -60.08 15.20
CA GLN A 800 4.31 -59.86 15.64
C GLN A 800 3.59 -61.19 15.92
N GLU A 801 2.76 -61.26 16.97
CA GLU A 801 2.02 -62.47 17.36
C GLU A 801 1.15 -63.07 16.23
N SER A 802 0.75 -62.28 15.23
CA SER A 802 0.00 -62.76 14.05
C SER A 802 0.82 -63.65 13.11
N LEU A 803 2.16 -63.58 13.14
CA LEU A 803 3.05 -64.47 12.37
C LEU A 803 3.07 -65.90 12.92
N LEU A 804 2.64 -66.10 14.18
CA LEU A 804 2.80 -67.36 14.92
C LEU A 804 1.58 -68.30 14.82
N GLN A 805 0.49 -67.89 14.16
CA GLN A 805 -0.69 -68.76 14.02
C GLN A 805 -0.46 -69.92 13.05
N ASP A 806 0.41 -69.75 12.04
CA ASP A 806 0.65 -70.77 11.01
C ASP A 806 1.84 -71.72 11.33
N LEU A 807 2.65 -71.42 12.35
CA LEU A 807 3.80 -72.26 12.76
C LEU A 807 3.50 -73.19 13.94
N ASN A 808 2.29 -73.14 14.50
CA ASN A 808 1.91 -73.88 15.72
C ASN A 808 1.31 -75.28 15.46
N ASP A 809 1.40 -75.82 14.25
CA ASP A 809 0.90 -77.17 13.93
C ASP A 809 2.06 -78.15 13.80
N ASP A 810 2.76 -78.41 14.91
CA ASP A 810 3.46 -79.68 15.12
C ASP A 810 3.65 -79.90 16.63
N GLY A 811 2.80 -80.77 17.18
CA GLY A 811 2.81 -81.13 18.58
C GLY A 811 4.02 -82.00 18.94
N ILE A 812 4.58 -81.76 20.13
CA ILE A 812 5.02 -82.76 21.10
C ILE A 812 5.03 -82.06 22.46
N SER A 813 4.08 -82.43 23.31
CA SER A 813 4.11 -82.15 24.75
C SER A 813 4.84 -83.29 25.44
N VAL A 814 5.83 -82.97 26.27
CA VAL A 814 6.43 -83.91 27.24
C VAL A 814 6.39 -83.26 28.62
N THR A 815 5.70 -83.97 29.52
CA THR A 815 5.70 -83.91 31.00
C THR A 815 5.07 -82.71 31.72
N GLY A 816 3.77 -82.88 31.98
CA GLY A 816 3.05 -82.74 33.27
C GLY A 816 3.57 -81.83 34.38
N LEU A 817 2.84 -80.73 34.63
CA LEU A 817 2.10 -80.42 35.86
C LEU A 817 1.31 -79.10 35.66
N PRO A 818 0.05 -78.98 36.12
CA PRO A 818 -0.77 -77.79 35.87
C PRO A 818 -0.67 -76.80 37.04
N ILE A 819 -0.32 -75.54 36.76
CA ILE A 819 -0.62 -74.42 37.66
C ILE A 819 -1.40 -73.39 36.85
N SER A 820 -2.66 -73.27 37.22
CA SER A 820 -3.65 -72.31 36.75
C SER A 820 -3.31 -70.90 37.25
N SER A 821 -3.38 -69.92 36.36
CA SER A 821 -3.55 -68.51 36.71
C SER A 821 -5.00 -68.09 36.40
N PRO A 822 -5.79 -67.65 37.41
CA PRO A 822 -7.12 -67.13 37.18
C PRO A 822 -7.03 -65.63 36.95
N LEU A 823 -7.38 -65.15 35.75
CA LEU A 823 -7.97 -63.83 35.45
C LEU A 823 -7.87 -63.51 33.94
N ARG A 824 -8.83 -64.01 33.16
CA ARG A 824 -9.32 -63.28 31.98
C ARG A 824 -10.84 -63.40 31.94
N GLN A 825 -11.48 -62.37 32.51
CA GLN A 825 -12.89 -62.13 32.27
C GLN A 825 -13.09 -61.87 30.78
N VAL A 826 -14.04 -62.63 30.25
CA VAL A 826 -14.67 -62.52 28.94
C VAL A 826 -15.12 -61.08 28.67
N LEU A 827 -14.57 -60.45 27.64
CA LEU A 827 -15.20 -59.34 26.95
C LEU A 827 -15.28 -59.68 25.46
N LYS A 828 -16.50 -59.97 25.01
CA LYS A 828 -16.87 -60.14 23.60
C LYS A 828 -16.55 -58.87 22.80
N PRO A 829 -15.96 -58.95 21.61
CA PRO A 829 -15.97 -57.85 20.65
C PRO A 829 -17.34 -57.79 19.96
N ARG A 830 -17.91 -56.58 19.90
CA ARG A 830 -19.13 -56.26 19.15
C ARG A 830 -18.74 -56.04 17.69
N SER A 831 -19.45 -56.72 16.79
CA SER A 831 -19.30 -56.64 15.34
C SER A 831 -19.75 -55.29 14.79
N GLU A 832 -18.90 -54.60 14.03
CA GLU A 832 -19.32 -53.61 13.05
C GLU A 832 -18.82 -54.00 11.66
N THR A 833 -19.79 -54.14 10.78
CA THR A 833 -19.71 -54.50 9.36
C THR A 833 -19.00 -53.43 8.53
N LYS A 834 -18.00 -53.85 7.74
CA LYS A 834 -17.64 -53.23 6.45
C LYS A 834 -17.34 -54.33 5.41
N PRO A 835 -17.57 -54.04 4.11
CA PRO A 835 -17.86 -55.06 3.10
C PRO A 835 -16.61 -55.77 2.58
N VAL A 836 -16.85 -56.98 2.09
CA VAL A 836 -15.92 -57.86 1.38
C VAL A 836 -15.43 -57.21 0.09
N SER A 837 -14.11 -57.08 -0.06
CA SER A 837 -13.44 -57.02 -1.36
C SER A 837 -12.54 -58.25 -1.48
N SER A 838 -12.82 -59.05 -2.49
CA SER A 838 -12.05 -60.20 -2.94
C SER A 838 -10.73 -59.79 -3.56
N GLU A 839 -9.60 -60.13 -2.94
CA GLU A 839 -8.34 -60.35 -3.65
C GLU A 839 -7.59 -61.53 -3.01
N SER A 840 -7.29 -62.52 -3.84
CA SER A 840 -6.38 -63.62 -3.56
C SER A 840 -4.94 -63.09 -3.51
N GLY A 841 -4.49 -62.66 -2.33
CA GLY A 841 -3.11 -62.22 -2.09
C GLY A 841 -2.29 -63.33 -1.46
N LYS A 842 -1.15 -63.66 -2.08
CA LYS A 842 -0.03 -64.30 -1.38
C LYS A 842 0.26 -63.48 -0.12
N ALA A 843 0.59 -64.11 1.01
CA ALA A 843 1.03 -63.42 2.21
C ALA A 843 2.35 -62.69 1.90
N GLU A 844 2.28 -61.44 1.46
CA GLU A 844 3.43 -60.55 1.33
C GLU A 844 3.79 -60.06 2.73
N TYR A 845 4.90 -60.57 3.27
CA TYR A 845 5.46 -60.20 4.58
C TYR A 845 6.06 -58.77 4.62
N SER A 846 5.75 -57.90 3.65
CA SER A 846 6.39 -56.61 3.43
C SER A 846 5.67 -55.45 4.14
N HIS A 847 5.66 -55.46 5.48
CA HIS A 847 5.37 -54.23 6.22
C HIS A 847 6.61 -53.32 6.23
N VAL A 848 6.86 -52.65 5.10
CA VAL A 848 7.87 -51.57 5.03
C VAL A 848 7.49 -50.49 6.04
N LYS A 849 8.39 -50.22 7.00
CA LYS A 849 8.23 -49.17 7.99
C LYS A 849 8.95 -47.91 7.53
N THR A 850 8.50 -46.73 7.93
CA THR A 850 9.13 -45.46 7.54
C THR A 850 9.76 -44.74 8.73
N LEU A 851 10.99 -44.26 8.56
CA LEU A 851 11.68 -43.39 9.50
C LEU A 851 11.98 -42.05 8.83
N GLU A 852 11.73 -40.96 9.55
CA GLU A 852 11.97 -39.60 9.07
C GLU A 852 12.80 -38.81 10.07
N ALA A 853 13.80 -38.08 9.56
CA ALA A 853 14.55 -37.11 10.34
C ALA A 853 14.86 -35.87 9.50
N VAL A 854 15.06 -34.74 10.18
CA VAL A 854 15.46 -33.48 9.58
C VAL A 854 16.83 -33.07 10.14
N LEU A 855 17.79 -32.86 9.25
CA LEU A 855 19.10 -32.28 9.55
C LEU A 855 19.03 -30.77 9.34
N ASN A 856 19.32 -29.98 10.37
CA ASN A 856 19.31 -28.52 10.33
C ASN A 856 20.74 -27.96 10.43
N PHE A 857 21.13 -27.22 9.40
CA PHE A 857 22.41 -26.55 9.27
C PHE A 857 22.21 -25.07 9.61
N LYS A 858 22.72 -24.65 10.77
CA LYS A 858 22.74 -23.25 11.19
C LYS A 858 24.09 -22.65 10.87
N TYR A 859 24.11 -21.56 10.10
CA TYR A 859 25.36 -20.96 9.62
C TYR A 859 25.33 -19.43 9.65
N SER A 860 26.51 -18.82 9.85
CA SER A 860 26.66 -17.36 9.90
C SER A 860 28.10 -16.92 9.61
N GLY A 861 28.27 -15.65 9.29
CA GLY A 861 29.56 -15.00 9.05
C GLY A 861 29.40 -13.55 8.61
N GLY A 862 30.51 -12.81 8.56
CA GLY A 862 30.51 -11.43 8.08
C GLY A 862 29.70 -10.45 8.96
N PRO A 863 29.26 -9.31 8.41
CA PRO A 863 28.57 -8.25 9.15
C PRO A 863 27.27 -8.71 9.83
N GLY A 864 26.49 -9.59 9.20
CA GLY A 864 25.27 -10.12 9.78
C GLY A 864 25.50 -10.93 11.07
N LYS A 865 26.63 -11.64 11.17
CA LYS A 865 27.01 -12.37 12.39
C LYS A 865 27.31 -11.43 13.55
N VAL A 866 27.99 -10.31 13.28
CA VAL A 866 28.34 -9.30 14.30
C VAL A 866 27.07 -8.73 14.95
N GLU A 867 26.01 -8.55 14.17
CA GLU A 867 24.68 -8.11 14.64
C GLU A 867 23.82 -9.25 15.23
N GLY A 868 24.39 -10.45 15.35
CA GLY A 868 23.75 -11.62 15.97
C GLY A 868 22.73 -12.32 15.08
N TYR A 869 22.87 -12.27 13.75
CA TYR A 869 22.02 -12.99 12.81
C TYR A 869 22.69 -14.26 12.26
N TYR A 870 21.88 -15.24 11.85
CA TYR A 870 22.29 -16.48 11.21
C TYR A 870 21.24 -16.93 10.19
N ARG A 871 21.58 -17.93 9.36
CA ARG A 871 20.65 -18.62 8.45
C ARG A 871 20.54 -20.09 8.82
N GLU A 872 19.43 -20.68 8.42
CA GLU A 872 19.16 -22.10 8.62
C GLU A 872 18.81 -22.77 7.29
N LEU A 873 19.30 -23.99 7.10
CA LEU A 873 19.01 -24.82 5.96
C LEU A 873 18.68 -26.23 6.45
N SER A 874 17.58 -26.82 5.96
CA SER A 874 17.05 -28.09 6.49
C SER A 874 17.00 -29.17 5.42
N LEU A 875 17.58 -30.34 5.67
CA LEU A 875 17.55 -31.53 4.82
C LEU A 875 16.68 -32.61 5.46
N GLY A 876 15.61 -33.01 4.78
CA GLY A 876 14.81 -34.18 5.16
C GLY A 876 15.49 -35.48 4.74
N VAL A 877 15.55 -36.44 5.64
CA VAL A 877 16.05 -37.80 5.40
C VAL A 877 14.91 -38.77 5.63
N HIS A 878 14.43 -39.38 4.55
CA HIS A 878 13.37 -40.39 4.57
C HIS A 878 14.00 -41.78 4.35
N VAL A 879 13.69 -42.72 5.24
CA VAL A 879 14.23 -44.08 5.20
C VAL A 879 13.09 -45.08 5.21
N ASP A 880 12.97 -45.84 4.13
CA ASP A 880 12.10 -47.01 4.04
C ASP A 880 12.86 -48.21 4.61
N VAL A 881 12.28 -48.83 5.64
CA VAL A 881 12.87 -49.92 6.40
C VAL A 881 12.18 -51.23 6.06
N GLU A 882 12.91 -52.12 5.39
CA GLU A 882 12.50 -53.49 5.13
C GLU A 882 12.90 -54.42 6.29
N PRO A 883 12.08 -55.42 6.63
CA PRO A 883 12.45 -56.40 7.65
C PRO A 883 13.62 -57.27 7.17
N SER A 884 14.59 -57.54 8.06
CA SER A 884 15.77 -58.37 7.77
C SER A 884 15.72 -59.73 8.45
N VAL A 885 15.46 -59.74 9.75
CA VAL A 885 15.37 -60.90 10.64
C VAL A 885 14.22 -60.64 11.62
N PHE A 886 13.51 -61.69 12.01
CA PHE A 886 12.65 -61.66 13.19
C PHE A 886 13.11 -62.68 14.23
N PHE A 887 13.15 -62.26 15.50
CA PHE A 887 13.20 -63.18 16.63
C PHE A 887 11.77 -63.51 17.03
N THR A 888 11.34 -64.73 16.74
CA THR A 888 9.98 -65.20 17.00
C THR A 888 9.80 -65.69 18.44
N ARG A 889 10.88 -66.20 19.04
CA ARG A 889 10.91 -66.65 20.44
C ARG A 889 12.31 -66.51 21.04
N VAL A 890 12.35 -66.07 22.30
CA VAL A 890 13.58 -65.94 23.09
C VAL A 890 13.40 -66.70 24.40
N SER A 891 14.35 -67.57 24.75
CA SER A 891 14.34 -68.31 26.02
C SER A 891 15.76 -68.68 26.45
N THR A 892 15.92 -69.16 27.68
CA THR A 892 17.22 -69.54 28.25
C THR A 892 17.19 -70.98 28.74
N LEU A 893 18.29 -71.71 28.55
CA LEU A 893 18.55 -73.00 29.20
C LEU A 893 19.76 -72.89 30.14
N PRO A 894 19.74 -73.56 31.30
CA PRO A 894 20.91 -73.63 32.17
C PRO A 894 22.08 -74.30 31.44
N ALA A 895 23.31 -73.84 31.72
CA ALA A 895 24.53 -74.52 31.30
C ALA A 895 25.09 -75.38 32.45
N THR A 896 26.21 -76.05 32.19
CA THR A 896 26.92 -76.88 33.20
C THR A 896 27.48 -76.07 34.37
N SER A 897 27.65 -74.75 34.23
CA SER A 897 28.05 -73.87 35.32
C SER A 897 26.93 -72.91 35.71
N THR A 898 26.81 -72.64 37.00
CA THR A 898 25.87 -71.63 37.56
C THR A 898 26.10 -70.22 37.03
N ARG A 899 27.28 -69.96 36.45
CA ARG A 899 27.72 -68.67 35.87
C ARG A 899 27.46 -68.55 34.37
N GLN A 900 26.96 -69.60 33.72
CA GLN A 900 26.70 -69.63 32.27
C GLN A 900 25.28 -70.09 31.96
N CYS A 901 24.77 -69.74 30.78
CA CYS A 901 23.51 -70.25 30.24
C CYS A 901 23.53 -70.24 28.71
N HIS A 902 22.65 -71.02 28.09
CA HIS A 902 22.41 -70.98 26.65
C HIS A 902 21.22 -70.06 26.36
N LEU A 903 21.44 -68.98 25.62
CA LEU A 903 20.39 -68.14 25.07
C LEU A 903 19.88 -68.77 23.77
N LEU A 904 18.61 -69.14 23.74
CA LEU A 904 17.94 -69.71 22.59
C LEU A 904 17.14 -68.63 21.86
N LEU A 905 17.46 -68.43 20.59
CA LEU A 905 16.81 -67.48 19.70
C LEU A 905 16.20 -68.25 18.52
N ASP A 906 14.88 -68.19 18.37
CA ASP A 906 14.22 -68.69 17.16
C ASP A 906 14.25 -67.57 16.11
N ILE A 907 15.04 -67.77 15.06
CA ILE A 907 15.37 -66.76 14.05
C ILE A 907 14.62 -67.10 12.77
N PHE A 908 13.74 -66.19 12.35
CA PHE A 908 12.98 -66.29 11.11
C PHE A 908 13.52 -65.33 10.05
N ASN A 909 13.62 -65.81 8.80
CA ASN A 909 14.01 -65.02 7.63
C ASN A 909 12.76 -64.51 6.87
N PRO A 910 12.34 -63.25 7.08
CA PRO A 910 11.22 -62.64 6.34
C PRO A 910 11.58 -62.21 4.91
N THR A 911 12.83 -62.30 4.49
CA THR A 911 13.28 -61.86 3.17
C THR A 911 13.07 -62.94 2.11
N GLU A 912 13.00 -62.54 0.84
CA GLU A 912 12.96 -63.48 -0.30
C GLU A 912 14.34 -64.07 -0.66
N HIS A 913 15.38 -63.69 0.09
CA HIS A 913 16.77 -64.07 -0.18
C HIS A 913 17.32 -65.03 0.87
N GLU A 914 18.36 -65.76 0.50
CA GLU A 914 19.15 -66.52 1.47
C GLU A 914 19.88 -65.56 2.42
N LEU A 915 19.75 -65.82 3.71
CA LEU A 915 20.25 -64.98 4.79
C LEU A 915 21.19 -65.80 5.67
N THR A 916 22.40 -65.28 5.90
CA THR A 916 23.33 -65.87 6.88
C THR A 916 23.31 -65.05 8.15
N VAL A 917 23.08 -65.68 9.30
CA VAL A 917 23.14 -65.07 10.62
C VAL A 917 24.33 -65.64 11.38
N SER A 918 25.18 -64.76 11.88
CA SER A 918 26.40 -65.07 12.63
C SER A 918 26.30 -64.46 14.03
N ALA A 919 26.86 -65.13 15.02
CA ALA A 919 27.00 -64.59 16.38
C ALA A 919 28.40 -64.88 16.92
N LYS A 920 28.86 -64.07 17.87
CA LYS A 920 30.21 -64.18 18.41
C LYS A 920 30.42 -65.55 19.07
N ASN A 921 31.49 -66.25 18.67
CA ASN A 921 31.85 -67.59 19.16
C ASN A 921 30.81 -68.71 18.87
N ASN A 922 29.97 -68.55 17.85
CA ASN A 922 29.00 -69.57 17.41
C ASN A 922 29.20 -69.94 15.93
N GLN A 923 28.60 -71.05 15.48
CA GLN A 923 28.55 -71.41 14.06
C GLN A 923 27.53 -70.53 13.31
N ASP A 924 27.83 -70.24 12.05
CA ASP A 924 26.94 -69.47 11.18
C ASP A 924 25.67 -70.28 10.85
N LEU A 925 24.53 -69.60 10.89
CA LEU A 925 23.21 -70.13 10.58
C LEU A 925 22.78 -69.62 9.20
N VAL A 926 22.58 -70.52 8.24
CA VAL A 926 22.04 -70.18 6.92
C VAL A 926 20.55 -70.47 6.89
N LEU A 927 19.75 -69.46 6.52
CA LEU A 927 18.29 -69.51 6.45
C LEU A 927 17.82 -69.20 5.03
N HIS A 928 17.00 -70.07 4.46
CA HIS A 928 16.27 -69.80 3.22
C HIS A 928 15.06 -68.88 3.48
N ALA A 929 14.45 -68.38 2.41
CA ALA A 929 13.29 -67.50 2.50
C ALA A 929 12.15 -68.16 3.28
N SER A 930 11.56 -67.42 4.23
CA SER A 930 10.49 -67.90 5.13
C SER A 930 10.87 -69.09 6.03
N GLU A 931 12.17 -69.33 6.24
CA GLU A 931 12.65 -70.38 7.15
C GLU A 931 12.82 -69.84 8.59
N CYS A 932 12.50 -70.67 9.59
CA CYS A 932 12.73 -70.39 11.01
C CYS A 932 13.61 -71.48 11.61
N GLN A 933 14.78 -71.14 12.17
CA GLN A 933 15.63 -72.09 12.90
C GLN A 933 16.07 -71.54 14.26
N ARG A 934 16.34 -72.45 15.21
CA ARG A 934 16.80 -72.11 16.56
C ARG A 934 18.32 -71.97 16.60
N MET A 935 18.81 -70.82 17.04
CA MET A 935 20.20 -70.57 17.37
C MET A 935 20.39 -70.65 18.89
N ALA A 936 21.30 -71.50 19.37
CA ALA A 936 21.70 -71.56 20.77
C ALA A 936 23.06 -70.89 20.94
N ILE A 937 23.13 -69.83 21.76
CA ILE A 937 24.36 -69.08 22.04
C ILE A 937 24.72 -69.28 23.52
N GLN A 938 25.86 -69.91 23.81
CA GLN A 938 26.37 -70.00 25.18
C GLN A 938 26.91 -68.62 25.61
N VAL A 939 26.38 -68.09 26.70
CA VAL A 939 26.77 -66.79 27.25
C VAL A 939 27.11 -66.89 28.73
N ASP A 940 28.09 -66.10 29.17
CA ASP A 940 28.29 -65.83 30.58
C ASP A 940 27.12 -64.99 31.10
N LYS A 941 26.64 -65.30 32.30
CA LYS A 941 25.64 -64.47 32.98
C LYS A 941 26.21 -63.08 33.26
N PHE A 942 25.36 -62.06 33.18
CA PHE A 942 25.73 -60.65 33.19
C PHE A 942 25.64 -60.05 34.59
N ASP A 943 26.69 -59.34 34.99
CA ASP A 943 26.66 -58.50 36.19
C ASP A 943 26.02 -57.14 35.85
N PHE A 944 24.70 -57.07 36.02
CA PHE A 944 23.93 -55.82 35.86
C PHE A 944 24.06 -54.87 37.07
N GLU A 945 24.56 -55.34 38.21
CA GLU A 945 24.79 -54.49 39.38
C GLU A 945 25.93 -53.50 39.12
N SER A 946 26.92 -53.87 38.31
CA SER A 946 28.04 -52.99 37.93
C SER A 946 27.67 -51.79 37.05
N LEU A 947 26.45 -51.74 36.48
CA LEU A 947 26.03 -50.65 35.59
C LEU A 947 25.86 -49.31 36.35
N PRO A 948 26.28 -48.16 35.76
CA PRO A 948 26.09 -46.84 36.36
C PRO A 948 24.60 -46.57 36.63
N GLN A 949 24.27 -46.08 37.83
CA GLN A 949 22.92 -45.57 38.08
C GLN A 949 22.80 -44.14 37.57
N PRO A 950 21.63 -43.72 37.05
CA PRO A 950 21.38 -42.32 36.71
C PRO A 950 21.52 -41.43 37.95
N ASP A 951 22.13 -40.25 37.80
CA ASP A 951 22.43 -39.31 38.89
C ASP A 951 21.20 -39.00 39.76
N GLN A 952 21.40 -38.88 41.08
CA GLN A 952 20.32 -38.67 42.05
C GLN A 952 19.51 -37.37 41.84
N GLU A 953 20.03 -36.38 41.08
CA GLU A 953 19.30 -35.16 40.73
C GLU A 953 18.28 -35.38 39.62
N THR A 954 18.57 -36.27 38.66
CA THR A 954 17.68 -36.63 37.55
C THR A 954 16.52 -37.51 38.00
N ALA A 955 16.73 -38.34 39.03
CA ALA A 955 15.74 -39.28 39.57
C ALA A 955 14.57 -38.64 40.34
N ARG A 956 14.64 -37.36 40.72
CA ARG A 956 13.59 -36.69 41.52
C ARG A 956 12.35 -36.28 40.71
N PHE A 957 12.43 -36.28 39.37
CA PHE A 957 11.36 -35.79 38.48
C PHE A 957 10.90 -36.78 37.40
N THR A 958 11.44 -38.00 37.37
CA THR A 958 11.12 -39.03 36.36
C THR A 958 10.16 -40.11 36.89
N ASN A 959 9.26 -40.58 36.02
CA ASN A 959 8.26 -41.61 36.33
C ASN A 959 8.96 -42.96 36.62
N PRO A 960 8.59 -43.71 37.68
CA PRO A 960 9.16 -45.03 37.99
C PRO A 960 9.16 -46.02 36.81
N LYS A 961 8.16 -45.94 35.92
CA LYS A 961 8.12 -46.78 34.70
C LYS A 961 9.20 -46.41 33.68
N GLN A 962 9.51 -45.13 33.51
CA GLN A 962 10.55 -44.68 32.57
C GLN A 962 11.94 -45.08 33.05
N LEU A 963 12.18 -45.01 34.36
CA LEU A 963 13.45 -45.43 34.96
C LEU A 963 13.70 -46.94 34.78
N GLU A 964 12.64 -47.75 34.87
CA GLU A 964 12.73 -49.20 34.63
C GLU A 964 12.95 -49.51 33.14
N GLU A 965 12.28 -48.79 32.23
CA GLU A 965 12.52 -48.91 30.78
C GLU A 965 13.96 -48.51 30.38
N GLU A 966 14.52 -47.46 30.99
CA GLU A 966 15.92 -47.06 30.80
C GLU A 966 16.90 -48.12 31.32
N ARG A 967 16.62 -48.71 32.48
CA ARG A 967 17.42 -49.81 33.04
C ARG A 967 17.39 -51.04 32.13
N GLN A 968 16.20 -51.44 31.69
CA GLN A 968 16.00 -52.58 30.80
C GLN A 968 16.68 -52.35 29.45
N HIS A 969 16.64 -51.12 28.93
CA HIS A 969 17.35 -50.72 27.71
C HIS A 969 18.88 -50.82 27.89
N ALA A 970 19.44 -50.30 29.00
CA ALA A 970 20.87 -50.39 29.28
C ALA A 970 21.36 -51.84 29.40
N GLN A 971 20.58 -52.72 30.05
CA GLN A 971 20.85 -54.16 30.13
C GLN A 971 20.81 -54.80 28.74
N GLY A 972 19.76 -54.49 27.95
CA GLY A 972 19.63 -54.95 26.57
C GLY A 972 20.82 -54.56 25.69
N CYS A 973 21.28 -53.30 25.77
CA CYS A 973 22.45 -52.83 25.02
C CYS A 973 23.73 -53.59 25.41
N GLN A 974 23.93 -53.84 26.71
CA GLN A 974 25.08 -54.59 27.20
C GLN A 974 25.05 -56.04 26.67
N ILE A 975 23.89 -56.70 26.70
CA ILE A 975 23.70 -58.05 26.14
C ILE A 975 23.99 -58.04 24.65
N ASN A 976 23.36 -57.14 23.89
CA ASN A 976 23.51 -57.06 22.45
C ASN A 976 24.97 -56.87 22.02
N SER A 977 25.72 -56.00 22.71
CA SER A 977 27.14 -55.76 22.45
C SER A 977 28.04 -56.99 22.64
N LYS A 978 27.65 -57.93 23.53
CA LYS A 978 28.40 -59.18 23.75
C LYS A 978 28.03 -60.27 22.76
N LEU A 979 26.77 -60.34 22.34
CA LEU A 979 26.27 -61.34 21.40
C LEU A 979 26.78 -61.10 19.97
N GLY A 980 26.82 -59.84 19.53
CA GLY A 980 27.34 -59.45 18.21
C GLY A 980 26.65 -60.18 17.06
N ILE A 981 25.32 -60.21 17.06
CA ILE A 981 24.55 -60.92 16.04
C ILE A 981 24.51 -60.08 14.76
N CYS A 982 25.05 -60.63 13.68
CA CYS A 982 25.08 -59.97 12.38
C CYS A 982 24.42 -60.85 11.33
N TRP A 983 23.63 -60.22 10.47
CA TRP A 983 23.04 -60.87 9.31
C TRP A 983 23.69 -60.37 8.01
N SER A 984 23.75 -61.23 7.00
CA SER A 984 24.28 -60.93 5.67
C SER A 984 23.38 -61.55 4.62
N ILE A 985 23.03 -60.78 3.59
CA ILE A 985 22.32 -61.22 2.39
C ILE A 985 23.32 -61.18 1.22
N PRO A 986 23.99 -62.30 0.89
CA PRO A 986 25.08 -62.31 -0.08
C PRO A 986 24.67 -61.84 -1.47
N SER A 987 23.45 -62.17 -1.91
CA SER A 987 22.92 -61.80 -3.24
C SER A 987 22.82 -60.28 -3.45
N LEU A 988 22.58 -59.53 -2.38
CA LEU A 988 22.46 -58.06 -2.40
C LEU A 988 23.74 -57.35 -1.93
N GLN A 989 24.74 -58.09 -1.45
CA GLN A 989 25.93 -57.57 -0.76
C GLN A 989 25.57 -56.65 0.43
N ARG A 990 24.44 -56.93 1.09
CA ARG A 990 23.96 -56.17 2.24
C ARG A 990 24.21 -56.93 3.52
N ARG A 991 24.51 -56.19 4.59
CA ARG A 991 24.75 -56.73 5.92
C ARG A 991 24.19 -55.79 6.97
N GLY A 992 23.85 -56.33 8.12
CA GLY A 992 23.39 -55.54 9.25
C GLY A 992 23.53 -56.25 10.59
N GLU A 993 23.21 -55.53 11.64
CA GLU A 993 23.23 -56.01 13.02
C GLU A 993 21.81 -56.34 13.47
N ALA A 994 21.58 -57.56 13.97
CA ALA A 994 20.29 -57.96 14.55
C ALA A 994 20.28 -57.69 16.05
N SER A 995 19.35 -56.85 16.52
CA SER A 995 19.30 -56.44 17.92
C SER A 995 18.34 -57.30 18.74
N VAL A 996 18.81 -57.85 19.86
CA VAL A 996 17.93 -58.54 20.81
C VAL A 996 17.22 -57.59 21.80
N GLU A 997 17.55 -56.29 21.78
CA GLU A 997 17.07 -55.33 22.80
C GLU A 997 15.53 -55.24 22.92
N GLY A 998 14.80 -55.38 21.81
CA GLY A 998 13.34 -55.33 21.81
C GLY A 998 12.65 -56.64 22.20
N VAL A 999 13.39 -57.76 22.24
CA VAL A 999 12.83 -59.11 22.42
C VAL A 999 13.15 -59.75 23.77
N LEU A 1000 14.02 -59.10 24.56
CA LEU A 1000 14.36 -59.53 25.90
C LEU A 1000 13.23 -59.16 26.88
N ASN A 1001 12.52 -60.16 27.37
CA ASN A 1001 11.54 -59.97 28.44
C ASN A 1001 12.21 -60.04 29.83
N GLN A 1002 11.50 -59.59 30.86
CA GLN A 1002 12.00 -59.56 32.24
C GLN A 1002 12.49 -60.93 32.72
N LEU A 1003 11.79 -62.01 32.37
CA LEU A 1003 12.15 -63.36 32.80
C LEU A 1003 13.49 -63.82 32.19
N VAL A 1004 13.72 -63.52 30.91
CA VAL A 1004 14.99 -63.81 30.22
C VAL A 1004 16.12 -62.98 30.84
N LEU A 1005 15.88 -61.70 31.15
CA LEU A 1005 16.86 -60.84 31.82
C LEU A 1005 17.23 -61.38 33.21
N GLU A 1006 16.27 -61.87 33.98
CA GLU A 1006 16.50 -62.50 35.29
C GLU A 1006 17.35 -63.78 35.19
N HIS A 1007 17.12 -64.62 34.17
CA HIS A 1007 17.94 -65.82 33.94
C HIS A 1007 19.35 -65.51 33.42
N LEU A 1008 19.49 -64.44 32.63
CA LEU A 1008 20.77 -63.93 32.14
C LEU A 1008 21.56 -63.19 33.22
N GLN A 1009 20.92 -62.73 34.30
CA GLN A 1009 21.57 -62.02 35.39
C GLN A 1009 22.44 -62.97 36.22
N LEU A 1010 23.67 -62.54 36.50
CA LEU A 1010 24.54 -63.23 37.45
C LEU A 1010 24.00 -63.00 38.87
N ALA A 1011 23.81 -64.08 39.64
CA ALA A 1011 23.30 -63.99 41.00
C ALA A 1011 24.18 -63.04 41.86
N PRO A 1012 23.60 -62.05 42.55
CA PRO A 1012 24.34 -61.12 43.40
C PRO A 1012 25.17 -61.78 44.50
N LEU A 1013 24.83 -62.99 44.93
CA LEU A 1013 25.60 -63.79 45.88
C LEU A 1013 26.18 -65.01 45.15
N GLN A 1014 27.50 -65.10 45.12
CA GLN A 1014 28.23 -66.21 44.50
C GLN A 1014 28.65 -67.22 45.56
N TRP A 1015 28.46 -68.49 45.25
CA TRP A 1015 28.73 -69.60 46.15
C TRP A 1015 29.73 -70.54 45.51
N ASP A 1016 30.88 -70.72 46.16
CA ASP A 1016 31.87 -71.72 45.78
C ASP A 1016 31.89 -72.80 46.87
N VAL A 1017 31.56 -74.05 46.53
CA VAL A 1017 31.56 -75.18 47.48
C VAL A 1017 32.70 -76.14 47.14
N LEU A 1018 33.53 -76.47 48.13
CA LEU A 1018 34.60 -77.45 48.00
C LEU A 1018 34.36 -78.64 48.94
N VAL A 1019 34.51 -79.84 48.42
CA VAL A 1019 34.49 -81.09 49.18
C VAL A 1019 35.87 -81.73 49.10
N ASN A 1020 36.54 -81.95 50.23
CA ASN A 1020 37.94 -82.39 50.30
C ASN A 1020 38.90 -81.54 49.42
N GLY A 1021 38.69 -80.22 49.40
CA GLY A 1021 39.48 -79.28 48.61
C GLY A 1021 39.21 -79.30 47.10
N LYS A 1022 38.26 -80.12 46.62
CA LYS A 1022 37.84 -80.14 45.21
C LYS A 1022 36.57 -79.31 45.02
N PRO A 1023 36.51 -78.40 44.04
CA PRO A 1023 35.31 -77.61 43.80
C PRO A 1023 34.20 -78.49 43.22
N CYS A 1024 33.01 -78.37 43.80
CA CYS A 1024 31.79 -79.05 43.36
C CYS A 1024 30.90 -78.02 42.66
N ASP A 1025 31.02 -77.93 41.34
CA ASP A 1025 30.02 -77.29 40.47
C ASP A 1025 29.08 -78.39 39.92
N CYS A 1026 27.97 -78.01 39.30
CA CYS A 1026 26.98 -78.96 38.78
C CYS A 1026 27.64 -80.11 37.98
N ASP A 1027 27.21 -81.35 38.23
CA ASP A 1027 27.71 -82.61 37.63
C ASP A 1027 29.09 -83.12 38.09
N VAL A 1028 29.76 -82.47 39.05
CA VAL A 1028 31.01 -82.98 39.65
C VAL A 1028 30.73 -83.83 40.89
N ILE A 1029 31.08 -85.12 40.82
CA ILE A 1029 30.93 -86.08 41.92
C ILE A 1029 32.18 -86.05 42.81
N ALA A 1030 32.01 -85.73 44.09
CA ALA A 1030 33.07 -85.83 45.09
C ALA A 1030 33.09 -87.21 45.74
N ASP A 1031 34.10 -88.03 45.41
CA ASP A 1031 34.27 -89.33 46.05
C ASP A 1031 34.91 -89.20 47.45
N CYS A 1032 34.39 -89.96 48.41
CA CYS A 1032 34.92 -90.11 49.76
C CYS A 1032 34.83 -91.56 50.24
N LYS A 1033 35.51 -91.90 51.34
CA LYS A 1033 35.46 -93.23 51.94
C LYS A 1033 34.53 -93.25 53.16
N VAL A 1034 33.83 -94.36 53.35
CA VAL A 1034 33.05 -94.61 54.57
C VAL A 1034 33.97 -94.51 55.78
N GLY A 1035 33.56 -93.71 56.78
CA GLY A 1035 34.32 -93.49 58.01
C GLY A 1035 35.40 -92.39 57.96
N ASP A 1036 35.69 -91.80 56.80
CA ASP A 1036 36.59 -90.65 56.70
C ASP A 1036 35.84 -89.34 56.98
N ALA A 1037 36.50 -88.41 57.66
CA ALA A 1037 36.01 -87.04 57.81
C ALA A 1037 36.14 -86.29 56.48
N VAL A 1038 35.01 -85.99 55.84
CA VAL A 1038 34.92 -85.28 54.58
C VAL A 1038 34.81 -83.77 54.84
N SER A 1039 35.86 -83.01 54.52
CA SER A 1039 35.83 -81.55 54.72
C SER A 1039 34.91 -80.88 53.72
N LEU A 1040 34.02 -80.01 54.20
CA LEU A 1040 33.14 -79.16 53.40
C LEU A 1040 33.53 -77.70 53.63
N GLU A 1041 33.87 -77.00 52.56
CA GLU A 1041 34.10 -75.55 52.56
C GLU A 1041 33.03 -74.88 51.70
N VAL A 1042 32.32 -73.90 52.25
CA VAL A 1042 31.33 -73.09 51.53
C VAL A 1042 31.79 -71.64 51.60
N LYS A 1043 32.20 -71.08 50.46
CA LYS A 1043 32.59 -69.69 50.31
C LYS A 1043 31.45 -68.88 49.71
N LEU A 1044 31.00 -67.87 50.45
CA LEU A 1044 30.08 -66.83 49.98
C LEU A 1044 30.87 -65.61 49.52
N THR A 1045 30.65 -65.14 48.30
CA THR A 1045 31.16 -63.86 47.80
C THR A 1045 30.01 -62.91 47.50
N ASN A 1046 30.02 -61.73 48.11
CA ASN A 1046 28.97 -60.72 47.90
C ASN A 1046 29.32 -59.81 46.71
N LEU A 1047 28.62 -59.95 45.59
CA LEU A 1047 28.75 -59.08 44.42
C LEU A 1047 27.68 -57.98 44.36
N SER A 1048 26.76 -57.93 45.33
CA SER A 1048 25.73 -56.89 45.39
C SER A 1048 26.31 -55.54 45.88
N LYS A 1049 25.56 -54.45 45.64
CA LYS A 1049 25.95 -53.10 46.12
C LYS A 1049 25.82 -52.92 47.64
N ASN A 1050 25.08 -53.80 48.31
CA ASN A 1050 24.76 -53.68 49.73
C ASN A 1050 25.49 -54.74 50.55
N SER A 1051 25.70 -54.47 51.84
CA SER A 1051 26.19 -55.51 52.75
C SER A 1051 25.06 -56.52 53.01
N VAL A 1052 25.39 -57.81 53.08
CA VAL A 1052 24.40 -58.90 53.25
C VAL A 1052 24.72 -59.71 54.50
N GLY A 1053 23.70 -59.99 55.32
CA GLY A 1053 23.80 -60.75 56.56
C GLY A 1053 23.64 -59.90 57.84
N PRO A 1054 23.62 -60.52 59.03
CA PRO A 1054 24.07 -61.90 59.31
C PRO A 1054 23.17 -63.00 58.73
N LEU A 1055 23.78 -64.07 58.24
CA LEU A 1055 23.12 -65.22 57.62
C LEU A 1055 23.40 -66.50 58.42
N ALA A 1056 22.41 -67.37 58.54
CA ALA A 1056 22.57 -68.74 59.02
C ALA A 1056 22.51 -69.71 57.83
N LEU A 1057 23.60 -70.44 57.62
CA LEU A 1057 23.79 -71.42 56.56
C LEU A 1057 23.62 -72.83 57.14
N THR A 1058 22.57 -73.56 56.75
CA THR A 1058 22.33 -74.94 57.21
C THR A 1058 22.54 -75.93 56.07
N VAL A 1059 23.40 -76.91 56.27
CA VAL A 1059 23.68 -77.96 55.28
C VAL A 1059 22.98 -79.24 55.71
N MET A 1060 22.11 -79.78 54.85
CA MET A 1060 21.34 -80.99 55.10
C MET A 1060 21.72 -82.06 54.07
N PRO A 1061 22.28 -83.20 54.48
CA PRO A 1061 22.51 -84.31 53.56
C PRO A 1061 21.17 -84.97 53.24
N TYR A 1062 21.02 -85.46 52.03
CA TYR A 1062 19.87 -86.26 51.60
C TYR A 1062 20.32 -87.29 50.56
N GLN A 1063 19.52 -88.33 50.36
CA GLN A 1063 19.68 -89.27 49.26
C GLN A 1063 18.51 -89.11 48.28
N ASP A 1064 18.82 -89.21 46.99
CA ASP A 1064 17.82 -89.21 45.92
C ASP A 1064 17.81 -90.58 45.25
N PHE A 1065 16.66 -91.24 45.23
CA PHE A 1065 16.48 -92.54 44.59
C PHE A 1065 16.13 -92.44 43.09
N GLN A 1066 16.32 -91.26 42.48
CA GLN A 1066 16.02 -90.98 41.06
C GLN A 1066 14.53 -91.14 40.68
N ASN A 1067 13.63 -91.10 41.67
CA ASN A 1067 12.18 -91.11 41.50
C ASN A 1067 11.52 -89.79 41.94
N GLY A 1068 12.33 -88.75 42.23
CA GLY A 1068 11.88 -87.45 42.71
C GLY A 1068 11.58 -87.37 44.20
N VAL A 1069 11.74 -88.47 44.95
CA VAL A 1069 11.58 -88.50 46.41
C VAL A 1069 12.93 -88.33 47.09
N GLN A 1070 13.11 -87.21 47.79
CA GLN A 1070 14.32 -86.89 48.55
C GLN A 1070 14.21 -87.43 49.98
N ASN A 1071 15.10 -88.35 50.37
CA ASN A 1071 15.17 -88.87 51.73
C ASN A 1071 16.16 -88.06 52.58
N TYR A 1072 15.64 -87.39 53.61
CA TYR A 1072 16.42 -86.59 54.56
C TYR A 1072 16.65 -87.30 55.90
N ASP A 1073 15.99 -88.42 56.15
CA ASP A 1073 16.13 -89.18 57.39
C ASP A 1073 17.40 -90.07 57.29
N LEU A 1074 18.54 -89.43 57.53
CA LEU A 1074 19.88 -90.00 57.39
C LEU A 1074 20.65 -89.98 58.71
N GLU A 1075 19.98 -89.86 59.85
CA GLU A 1075 20.64 -89.75 61.17
C GLU A 1075 21.55 -90.94 61.48
N GLU A 1076 21.20 -92.13 60.96
CA GLU A 1076 22.01 -93.35 61.09
C GLU A 1076 23.08 -93.49 59.99
N ALA A 1077 23.05 -92.67 58.93
CA ALA A 1077 23.86 -92.84 57.73
C ALA A 1077 24.89 -91.73 57.47
N VAL A 1078 24.59 -90.49 57.86
CA VAL A 1078 25.49 -89.34 57.72
C VAL A 1078 25.40 -88.51 58.98
N THR A 1079 26.55 -88.16 59.55
CA THR A 1079 26.59 -87.25 60.71
C THR A 1079 27.54 -86.09 60.45
N PHE A 1080 27.25 -84.93 61.06
CA PHE A 1080 28.13 -83.77 61.01
C PHE A 1080 29.17 -83.85 62.12
N ILE A 1081 30.41 -83.60 61.77
CA ILE A 1081 31.46 -83.35 62.75
C ILE A 1081 31.35 -81.87 63.13
N GLY A 1082 30.56 -81.60 64.18
CA GLY A 1082 30.24 -80.26 64.66
C GLY A 1082 28.80 -79.84 64.32
N SER A 1083 28.58 -78.52 64.17
CA SER A 1083 27.29 -77.98 63.79
C SER A 1083 27.05 -78.17 62.28
N ASN A 1084 25.81 -78.50 61.91
CA ASN A 1084 25.35 -78.47 60.51
C ASN A 1084 24.88 -77.06 60.09
N THR A 1085 24.79 -76.12 61.03
CA THR A 1085 24.48 -74.71 60.80
C THR A 1085 25.69 -73.84 61.10
N PHE A 1086 26.10 -73.04 60.10
CA PHE A 1086 27.19 -72.07 60.17
C PHE A 1086 26.62 -70.65 60.19
N TYR A 1087 27.11 -69.80 61.08
CA TYR A 1087 26.71 -68.40 61.14
C TYR A 1087 27.73 -67.54 60.40
N ILE A 1088 27.25 -66.77 59.42
CA ILE A 1088 28.03 -65.86 58.58
C ILE A 1088 27.69 -64.44 59.01
N ASP A 1089 28.68 -63.69 59.50
CA ASP A 1089 28.53 -62.26 59.79
C ASP A 1089 28.21 -61.45 58.52
N THR A 1090 27.82 -60.20 58.69
CA THR A 1090 27.56 -59.29 57.57
C THR A 1090 28.74 -59.21 56.60
N VAL A 1091 28.55 -59.68 55.37
CA VAL A 1091 29.55 -59.66 54.28
C VAL A 1091 29.39 -58.37 53.47
N LYS A 1092 30.43 -57.52 53.44
CA LYS A 1092 30.39 -56.26 52.68
C LYS A 1092 30.49 -56.51 51.17
N PRO A 1093 30.10 -55.52 50.33
CA PRO A 1093 30.30 -55.61 48.88
C PRO A 1093 31.74 -55.97 48.51
N LYS A 1094 31.90 -56.93 47.59
CA LYS A 1094 33.17 -57.49 47.10
C LYS A 1094 34.00 -58.26 48.14
N GLU A 1095 33.52 -58.42 49.36
CA GLU A 1095 34.15 -59.31 50.35
C GLU A 1095 33.60 -60.74 50.22
N SER A 1096 34.38 -61.70 50.75
CA SER A 1096 33.98 -63.10 50.81
C SER A 1096 34.11 -63.64 52.22
N SER A 1097 33.17 -64.49 52.62
CA SER A 1097 33.21 -65.23 53.88
C SER A 1097 33.24 -66.73 53.61
N VAL A 1098 33.97 -67.48 54.42
CA VAL A 1098 34.21 -68.92 54.23
C VAL A 1098 33.74 -69.67 55.47
N CYS A 1099 32.85 -70.64 55.26
CA CYS A 1099 32.41 -71.59 56.29
C CYS A 1099 33.08 -72.94 56.06
N VAL A 1100 33.63 -73.54 57.11
CA VAL A 1100 34.27 -74.85 57.03
C VAL A 1100 33.61 -75.79 58.04
N GLY A 1101 33.21 -76.98 57.58
CA GLY A 1101 32.74 -78.07 58.41
C GLY A 1101 33.26 -79.42 57.90
N ALA A 1102 32.83 -80.50 58.52
CA ALA A 1102 33.11 -81.84 58.01
C ALA A 1102 31.90 -82.77 58.19
N LEU A 1103 31.68 -83.65 57.23
CA LEU A 1103 30.68 -84.71 57.29
C LEU A 1103 31.37 -86.07 57.43
N LEU A 1104 30.72 -86.99 58.13
CA LEU A 1104 31.13 -88.37 58.28
C LEU A 1104 30.03 -89.26 57.71
N PHE A 1105 30.36 -90.05 56.69
CA PHE A 1105 29.44 -90.99 56.05
C PHE A 1105 29.65 -92.39 56.64
N LEU A 1106 28.59 -92.98 57.18
CA LEU A 1106 28.62 -94.26 57.89
C LEU A 1106 28.25 -95.45 57.00
N TYR A 1107 27.64 -95.19 55.82
CA TYR A 1107 27.34 -96.19 54.81
C TYR A 1107 27.83 -95.76 53.42
N THR A 1108 27.93 -96.74 52.52
CA THR A 1108 28.15 -96.49 51.10
C THR A 1108 26.89 -95.97 50.43
N GLY A 1109 27.06 -95.11 49.43
CA GLY A 1109 25.94 -94.59 48.64
C GLY A 1109 26.24 -93.23 48.00
N ASP A 1110 25.32 -92.80 47.16
CA ASP A 1110 25.28 -91.45 46.60
C ASP A 1110 24.47 -90.54 47.53
N PHE A 1111 25.10 -89.47 48.01
CA PHE A 1111 24.52 -88.48 48.90
C PHE A 1111 24.59 -87.10 48.24
N TYR A 1112 23.63 -86.26 48.55
CA TYR A 1112 23.55 -84.89 48.05
C TYR A 1112 23.44 -83.93 49.23
N LEU A 1113 24.03 -82.74 49.10
CA LEU A 1113 23.91 -81.71 50.12
C LEU A 1113 22.89 -80.66 49.68
N LYS A 1114 21.81 -80.54 50.46
CA LYS A 1114 20.90 -79.41 50.36
C LYS A 1114 21.37 -78.31 51.28
N ILE A 1115 21.78 -77.21 50.68
CA ILE A 1115 22.25 -76.03 51.39
C ILE A 1115 21.07 -75.06 51.53
N LYS A 1116 20.68 -74.74 52.76
CA LYS A 1116 19.62 -73.78 53.10
C LYS A 1116 20.22 -72.54 53.75
N PHE A 1117 19.62 -71.38 53.49
CA PHE A 1117 20.03 -70.11 54.06
C PHE A 1117 18.85 -69.41 54.70
N GLN A 1118 19.12 -68.75 55.82
CA GLN A 1118 18.15 -67.91 56.51
C GLN A 1118 18.83 -66.58 56.90
N ASP A 1119 18.19 -65.45 56.58
CA ASP A 1119 18.59 -64.15 57.11
C ASP A 1119 18.04 -64.03 58.54
N ASP A 1120 18.92 -63.85 59.52
CA ASP A 1120 18.55 -63.79 60.94
C ASP A 1120 18.15 -62.37 61.37
N SER A 1121 18.37 -61.37 60.52
CA SER A 1121 18.36 -59.96 60.93
C SER A 1121 17.12 -59.17 60.54
N THR A 1122 16.38 -59.58 59.51
CA THR A 1122 15.10 -58.96 59.14
C THR A 1122 14.20 -60.02 58.50
N GLY A 1123 12.92 -60.12 58.88
CA GLY A 1123 11.98 -61.12 58.34
C GLY A 1123 11.61 -60.98 56.84
N ARG A 1124 12.55 -60.55 55.99
CA ARG A 1124 12.47 -60.54 54.53
C ARG A 1124 13.30 -61.72 54.01
N GLU A 1125 12.65 -62.67 53.35
CA GLU A 1125 13.37 -63.66 52.55
C GLU A 1125 14.09 -62.93 51.41
N LEU A 1126 15.38 -63.18 51.27
CA LEU A 1126 16.16 -62.74 50.12
C LEU A 1126 15.53 -63.38 48.85
N PRO A 1127 15.42 -62.66 47.72
CA PRO A 1127 14.77 -63.19 46.52
C PRO A 1127 15.45 -64.48 46.03
N LEU A 1128 14.69 -65.45 45.52
CA LEU A 1128 15.26 -66.69 44.96
C LEU A 1128 16.32 -66.42 43.87
N ALA A 1129 16.15 -65.33 43.10
CA ALA A 1129 17.12 -64.89 42.09
C ALA A 1129 18.49 -64.46 42.66
N TRP A 1130 18.60 -64.26 43.98
CA TRP A 1130 19.86 -63.95 44.66
C TRP A 1130 20.71 -65.18 44.94
N PHE A 1131 20.16 -66.39 44.73
CA PHE A 1131 20.83 -67.63 45.08
C PHE A 1131 20.79 -68.62 43.93
N THR A 1132 21.96 -68.97 43.42
CA THR A 1132 22.17 -70.16 42.60
C THR A 1132 23.24 -70.99 43.29
N LEU A 1133 22.81 -71.94 44.11
CA LEU A 1133 23.71 -72.84 44.82
C LEU A 1133 24.07 -74.02 43.92
N PRO A 1134 25.33 -74.46 43.89
CA PRO A 1134 25.70 -75.66 43.17
C PRO A 1134 25.04 -76.89 43.83
N SER A 1135 24.62 -77.85 43.01
CA SER A 1135 24.22 -79.16 43.50
C SER A 1135 25.48 -79.93 43.90
N VAL A 1136 25.62 -80.27 45.18
CA VAL A 1136 26.79 -80.99 45.68
C VAL A 1136 26.45 -82.47 45.76
N HIS A 1137 27.10 -83.28 44.91
CA HIS A 1137 26.96 -84.73 44.89
C HIS A 1137 28.22 -85.37 45.48
N ILE A 1138 28.05 -86.12 46.55
CA ILE A 1138 29.11 -86.84 47.26
C ILE A 1138 28.83 -88.34 47.14
N ARG A 1139 29.83 -89.12 46.71
CA ARG A 1139 29.75 -90.58 46.67
C ARG A 1139 30.62 -91.17 47.77
N SER A 1140 30.02 -91.91 48.68
CA SER A 1140 30.69 -92.63 49.76
C SER A 1140 30.95 -94.08 49.36
N LEU A 1141 32.22 -94.49 49.34
CA LEU A 1141 32.68 -95.81 48.90
C LEU A 1141 33.30 -96.60 50.06
N ASP A 1142 33.12 -97.91 50.07
CA ASP A 1142 33.69 -98.78 51.12
C ASP A 1142 35.19 -98.98 50.91
N THR A 1143 35.89 -99.32 51.98
CA THR A 1143 37.31 -99.68 51.89
C THR A 1143 37.44 -101.02 51.17
N PRO A 1144 38.24 -101.16 50.09
CA PRO A 1144 38.47 -102.46 49.49
C PRO A 1144 39.16 -103.38 50.51
N LEU A 1145 38.58 -104.54 50.82
CA LEU A 1145 39.26 -105.61 51.56
C LEU A 1145 40.59 -105.94 50.88
N GLN A 1146 41.72 -105.61 51.52
CA GLN A 1146 43.03 -106.12 51.12
C GLN A 1146 43.05 -107.64 51.33
N ALA A 1147 43.34 -108.38 50.26
CA ALA A 1147 43.55 -109.82 50.29
C ALA A 1147 44.72 -110.19 51.22
N GLY A 1148 44.49 -111.16 52.10
CA GLY A 1148 45.51 -111.77 52.96
C GLY A 1148 45.17 -113.23 53.28
N ALA A 1149 45.88 -114.13 52.59
CA ALA A 1149 45.88 -115.61 52.58
C ALA A 1149 44.74 -116.32 51.82
#